data_AF-A0A932KYP8-F1
#
_entry.id   AF-A0A932KYP8-F1
#
_cell.length_a   1.000
_cell.length_b   1.000
_cell.length_c   1.000
_cell.angle_alpha   90.00
_cell.angle_beta   90.00
_cell.angle_gamma   90.00
#
_symmetry.space_group_name_H-M   'P 1'
#
loop_
_entity.id
_entity.type
_entity.pdbx_description
1 polymer ?
#
loop_
_entity_poly.entity_id
_entity_poly.type
_entity_poly.pdbx_seq_one_letter_code
_entity_poly.pdbx_strand_id
1 'polypeptide(L)'
;MADDNEPDSLESHEHFDELMRGSRRKSPLSVAAPAISWHQGFWIPGDLVQTPDGWTQNIEKFIVALHRRLRNKGYAPVTPSLRTGDGQNGIEQYYLLDNYYPVDDVKIEALNPAGKISKDVRLQNFRISFTWNSLRVQFNLEKQEEYFTLSGTVDLSEWKPRPGQKGTPDAALNNAIETLKRVATKRHEEVRKGEGEKNRRSQQKELSGSYDELYYALWSALKKDIFDGLLPKKGFENLGRSFVDFRGLVINQEGNNSIASPGSVPPVRSLEQRIGDKTFTEKEALYWVDALSPFMANEISDSNRPADEKTRLDPIQSTGSLFTGKRCIHMTALGVLPLEKQRKKRPLTQLIFSANNDPEQLGRLIDHTNSLATKRIAALYDFPELKAIGDRLVTLENDLATKISPDLVRITSETLREPERSEVVERLTKNISTFSKDLDEEAQKIKGGLLRRVILSRHYRKEFADFRGNLRIDRIEGLSRYDDAVNWRVSDNLDVIDEIGDRFKRLQDVLPLISNQLQMADSIETTRTSARMLQLGDFGFWQFLVPYYGSYLLQENIKKHPRFKHFFEELSPDYEAYLWHGVLIFGTLRAHRHWIFPKTRRKVLGLVKKSGKAVARGSIIIGKNLMTTARMGSGWARVALEVSLSKTRRLARYRYAIMRYHLKTGRSPAQLRGTRRLNQPDP
;
A
#
# COMPACT_ATOMS: atom_id res chain seq x y z
N MET A 1 -1.14 43.42 40.91
CA MET A 1 -1.03 42.03 40.41
C MET A 1 -2.36 41.70 39.80
N ALA A 2 -2.52 42.08 38.52
CA ALA A 2 -3.63 41.65 37.69
C ALA A 2 -3.08 40.46 36.91
N ASP A 3 -3.62 39.28 37.17
CA ASP A 3 -3.34 38.10 36.36
C ASP A 3 -3.98 38.31 34.98
N ASP A 4 -3.11 38.43 33.98
CA ASP A 4 -3.44 38.29 32.57
C ASP A 4 -3.93 36.86 32.32
N ASN A 5 -5.20 36.60 32.63
CA ASN A 5 -5.94 35.51 32.02
C ASN A 5 -6.20 35.90 30.57
N GLU A 6 -5.24 35.62 29.69
CA GLU A 6 -5.52 35.47 28.27
C GLU A 6 -6.73 34.55 28.15
N PRO A 7 -7.85 35.01 27.57
CA PRO A 7 -8.95 34.11 27.27
C PRO A 7 -8.36 33.07 26.33
N ASP A 8 -8.44 31.78 26.72
CA ASP A 8 -8.18 30.63 25.85
C ASP A 8 -8.70 31.02 24.46
N SER A 9 -7.76 31.35 23.57
CA SER A 9 -8.07 31.85 22.26
C SER A 9 -8.81 30.71 21.60
N LEU A 10 -10.14 30.81 21.52
CA LEU A 10 -11.07 29.89 20.88
C LEU A 10 -10.29 29.08 19.85
N GLU A 11 -9.81 27.89 20.26
CA GLU A 11 -8.99 27.05 19.42
C GLU A 11 -9.77 26.92 18.13
N SER A 12 -9.15 27.43 17.06
CA SER A 12 -9.77 27.72 15.79
C SER A 12 -10.79 26.66 15.42
N HIS A 13 -12.03 27.07 15.10
CA HIS A 13 -13.10 26.20 14.58
C HIS A 13 -12.73 25.42 13.30
N GLU A 14 -11.47 25.43 12.87
CA GLU A 14 -10.89 24.60 11.80
C GLU A 14 -11.26 23.12 11.98
N HIS A 15 -11.26 22.60 13.22
CA HIS A 15 -11.69 21.23 13.48
C HIS A 15 -13.20 21.03 13.50
N PHE A 16 -14.00 22.09 13.71
CA PHE A 16 -15.46 21.99 13.63
C PHE A 16 -15.88 21.74 12.19
N ASP A 17 -15.29 22.45 11.23
CA ASP A 17 -15.53 22.21 9.81
C ASP A 17 -15.18 20.76 9.40
N GLU A 18 -14.07 20.21 9.89
CA GLU A 18 -13.71 18.80 9.69
C GLU A 18 -14.72 17.83 10.33
N LEU A 19 -15.19 18.12 11.54
CA LEU A 19 -16.23 17.35 12.24
C LEU A 19 -17.58 17.42 11.51
N MET A 20 -17.90 18.58 10.93
CA MET A 20 -19.13 18.85 10.18
C MET A 20 -19.08 18.28 8.75
N ARG A 21 -17.89 18.09 8.18
CA ARG A 21 -17.64 17.41 6.88
C ARG A 21 -17.44 15.90 7.01
N GLY A 22 -17.32 15.38 8.24
CA GLY A 22 -16.97 14.00 8.52
C GLY A 22 -17.93 12.96 7.93
N SER A 23 -17.38 11.77 7.66
CA SER A 23 -18.05 10.56 7.15
C SER A 23 -19.37 10.19 7.79
N ARG A 24 -19.54 10.58 9.06
CA ARG A 24 -20.67 10.20 9.91
C ARG A 24 -21.92 11.06 9.69
N ARG A 25 -21.87 12.09 8.83
CA ARG A 25 -23.00 12.99 8.54
C ARG A 25 -23.73 12.69 7.23
N LYS A 26 -23.50 11.51 6.66
CA LYS A 26 -24.32 11.03 5.55
C LYS A 26 -25.77 10.96 6.03
N SER A 27 -26.65 11.75 5.43
CA SER A 27 -28.09 11.66 5.69
C SER A 27 -28.54 10.20 5.48
N PRO A 28 -29.48 9.64 6.23
CA PRO A 28 -29.96 8.31 5.93
C PRO A 28 -30.56 8.26 4.51
N LEU A 29 -30.41 7.12 3.82
CA LEU A 29 -31.30 6.82 2.69
C LEU A 29 -32.69 6.55 3.28
N SER A 30 -33.74 7.01 2.62
CA SER A 30 -35.12 6.69 3.04
C SER A 30 -35.56 5.50 2.20
N VAL A 31 -35.55 4.31 2.77
CA VAL A 31 -35.92 3.08 2.06
C VAL A 31 -37.07 2.41 2.78
N ALA A 32 -38.27 2.52 2.21
CA ALA A 32 -39.42 1.78 2.71
C ALA A 32 -39.43 0.36 2.12
N ALA A 33 -40.04 -0.59 2.82
CA ALA A 33 -40.11 -1.98 2.42
C ALA A 33 -41.55 -2.35 1.97
N PRO A 34 -41.75 -3.19 0.94
CA PRO A 34 -40.72 -3.89 0.20
C PRO A 34 -39.88 -2.95 -0.68
N ALA A 35 -38.61 -3.27 -0.82
CA ALA A 35 -37.67 -2.58 -1.71
C ALA A 35 -36.62 -3.55 -2.20
N ILE A 36 -35.95 -3.18 -3.29
CA ILE A 36 -34.78 -3.88 -3.79
C ILE A 36 -33.63 -2.90 -3.91
N SER A 37 -32.42 -3.38 -3.69
CA SER A 37 -31.22 -2.56 -3.76
C SER A 37 -30.17 -3.18 -4.68
N TRP A 38 -29.32 -2.33 -5.23
CA TRP A 38 -28.17 -2.68 -6.03
C TRP A 38 -27.00 -1.82 -5.57
N HIS A 39 -25.84 -2.42 -5.36
CA HIS A 39 -24.64 -1.70 -4.92
C HIS A 39 -23.46 -2.14 -5.76
N GLN A 40 -22.85 -1.22 -6.49
CA GLN A 40 -21.61 -1.48 -7.22
C GLN A 40 -20.47 -0.64 -6.67
N GLY A 41 -19.30 -1.26 -6.54
CA GLY A 41 -18.04 -0.59 -6.23
C GLY A 41 -17.07 -0.69 -7.38
N PHE A 42 -16.43 0.43 -7.72
CA PHE A 42 -15.43 0.59 -8.76
C PHE A 42 -14.12 1.01 -8.11
N TRP A 43 -13.07 0.22 -8.30
CA TRP A 43 -11.74 0.55 -7.82
C TRP A 43 -11.07 1.51 -8.78
N ILE A 44 -10.39 2.53 -8.25
CA ILE A 44 -9.68 3.55 -9.03
C ILE A 44 -8.85 2.90 -10.15
N PRO A 45 -8.97 3.37 -11.42
CA PRO A 45 -8.13 2.89 -12.49
C PRO A 45 -6.65 3.04 -12.15
N GLY A 46 -5.88 1.98 -12.42
CA GLY A 46 -4.50 1.90 -12.00
C GLY A 46 -3.58 3.01 -12.54
N ASP A 47 -3.88 3.51 -13.74
CA ASP A 47 -3.25 4.66 -14.39
C ASP A 47 -3.60 6.00 -13.72
N LEU A 48 -4.75 6.08 -13.04
CA LEU A 48 -5.23 7.26 -12.32
C LEU A 48 -4.91 7.24 -10.83
N VAL A 49 -4.30 6.17 -10.30
CA VAL A 49 -3.82 6.10 -8.91
C VAL A 49 -2.85 7.24 -8.60
N GLN A 50 -2.08 7.68 -9.59
CA GLN A 50 -1.12 8.79 -9.45
C GLN A 50 -1.75 10.17 -9.72
N THR A 51 -2.96 10.23 -10.28
CA THR A 51 -3.69 11.46 -10.59
C THR A 51 -5.14 11.40 -10.06
N PRO A 52 -5.34 11.43 -8.72
CA PRO A 52 -6.68 11.35 -8.11
C PRO A 52 -7.67 12.38 -8.66
N ASP A 53 -7.19 13.55 -9.07
CA ASP A 53 -8.00 14.62 -9.67
C ASP A 53 -8.61 14.21 -11.01
N GLY A 54 -7.85 13.50 -11.85
CA GLY A 54 -8.34 13.02 -13.15
C GLY A 54 -9.49 12.02 -12.99
N TRP A 55 -9.40 11.15 -11.98
CA TRP A 55 -10.48 10.22 -11.67
C TRP A 55 -11.71 10.91 -11.05
N THR A 56 -11.48 11.90 -10.18
CA THR A 56 -12.53 12.77 -9.63
C THR A 56 -13.34 13.42 -10.76
N GLN A 57 -12.66 14.02 -11.74
CA GLN A 57 -13.29 14.62 -12.91
C GLN A 57 -14.08 13.62 -13.74
N ASN A 58 -13.61 12.37 -13.87
CA ASN A 58 -14.35 11.32 -14.57
C ASN A 58 -15.65 10.94 -13.84
N ILE A 59 -15.61 10.88 -12.50
CA ILE A 59 -16.81 10.63 -11.68
C ILE A 59 -17.81 11.78 -11.81
N GLU A 60 -17.36 13.04 -11.73
CA GLU A 60 -18.23 14.22 -11.88
C GLU A 60 -18.88 14.27 -13.25
N LYS A 61 -18.09 14.05 -14.31
CA LYS A 61 -18.61 13.97 -15.69
C LYS A 61 -19.66 12.88 -15.84
N PHE A 62 -19.44 11.72 -15.20
CA PHE A 62 -20.43 10.65 -15.18
C PHE A 62 -21.72 11.05 -14.45
N ILE A 63 -21.63 11.72 -13.30
CA ILE A 63 -22.79 12.19 -12.54
C ILE A 63 -23.62 13.19 -13.37
N VAL A 64 -22.96 14.17 -13.98
CA VAL A 64 -23.62 15.17 -14.85
C VAL A 64 -24.27 14.48 -16.06
N ALA A 65 -23.56 13.56 -16.72
CA ALA A 65 -24.09 12.81 -17.84
C ALA A 65 -25.32 11.97 -17.45
N LEU A 66 -25.27 11.28 -16.30
CA LEU A 66 -26.39 10.51 -15.75
C LEU A 66 -27.61 11.40 -15.54
N HIS A 67 -27.46 12.54 -14.88
CA HIS A 67 -28.59 13.44 -14.65
C HIS A 67 -29.18 13.97 -15.97
N ARG A 68 -28.34 14.40 -16.92
CA ARG A 68 -28.81 14.88 -18.23
C ARG A 68 -29.56 13.79 -18.99
N ARG A 69 -29.07 12.56 -18.98
CA ARG A 69 -29.75 11.41 -19.60
C ARG A 69 -31.12 11.16 -18.99
N LEU A 70 -31.23 11.22 -17.66
CA LEU A 70 -32.51 11.05 -16.97
C LEU A 70 -33.51 12.17 -17.34
N ARG A 71 -33.04 13.43 -17.42
CA ARG A 71 -33.87 14.56 -17.87
C ARG A 71 -34.31 14.41 -19.33
N ASN A 72 -33.40 14.04 -20.22
CA ASN A 72 -33.68 13.84 -21.65
C ASN A 72 -34.66 12.69 -21.91
N LYS A 73 -34.71 11.70 -21.02
CA LYS A 73 -35.71 10.63 -21.05
C LYS A 73 -37.05 11.00 -20.38
N GLY A 74 -37.16 12.19 -19.81
CA GLY A 74 -38.38 12.68 -19.18
C GLY A 74 -38.63 12.14 -17.76
N TYR A 75 -37.63 11.60 -17.06
CA TYR A 75 -37.82 11.04 -15.70
C TYR A 75 -37.84 12.10 -14.59
N ALA A 76 -37.63 13.39 -14.92
CA ALA A 76 -37.63 14.51 -13.97
C ALA A 76 -36.78 14.23 -12.69
N PRO A 77 -35.47 13.98 -12.82
CA PRO A 77 -34.62 13.69 -11.68
C PRO A 77 -34.56 14.84 -10.67
N VAL A 78 -34.59 14.50 -9.38
CA VAL A 78 -34.48 15.41 -8.24
C VAL A 78 -33.17 15.12 -7.50
N THR A 79 -32.39 16.16 -7.22
CA THR A 79 -31.15 16.06 -6.43
C THR A 79 -31.03 17.24 -5.47
N PRO A 80 -30.65 17.02 -4.20
CA PRO A 80 -30.38 18.11 -3.25
C PRO A 80 -29.12 18.91 -3.60
N SER A 81 -28.28 18.40 -4.51
CA SER A 81 -27.06 19.07 -4.98
C SER A 81 -27.32 20.10 -6.08
N LEU A 82 -28.56 20.21 -6.57
CA LEU A 82 -28.97 21.25 -7.52
C LEU A 82 -29.13 22.57 -6.77
N ARG A 83 -28.39 23.60 -7.19
CA ARG A 83 -28.52 24.96 -6.67
C ARG A 83 -28.87 25.89 -7.82
N THR A 84 -29.83 26.77 -7.60
CA THR A 84 -29.98 27.97 -8.41
C THR A 84 -28.88 28.92 -7.95
N GLY A 85 -27.92 29.25 -8.82
CA GLY A 85 -26.80 30.10 -8.41
C GLY A 85 -27.30 31.46 -7.90
N ASP A 86 -26.75 31.94 -6.79
CA ASP A 86 -27.06 33.27 -6.22
C ASP A 86 -26.58 34.45 -7.10
N GLY A 87 -25.93 34.15 -8.24
CA GLY A 87 -25.46 35.11 -9.24
C GLY A 87 -26.53 35.51 -10.27
N GLN A 88 -26.30 36.65 -10.93
CA GLN A 88 -27.26 37.45 -11.73
C GLN A 88 -27.98 36.76 -12.91
N ASN A 89 -27.71 35.49 -13.23
CA ASN A 89 -28.28 34.84 -14.43
C ASN A 89 -29.23 33.67 -14.14
N GLY A 90 -29.47 33.30 -12.86
CA GLY A 90 -30.43 32.24 -12.51
C GLY A 90 -30.13 30.87 -13.11
N ILE A 91 -28.88 30.61 -13.53
CA ILE A 91 -28.47 29.35 -14.14
C ILE A 91 -28.43 28.29 -13.04
N GLU A 92 -29.16 27.19 -13.25
CA GLU A 92 -29.07 26.02 -12.39
C GLU A 92 -27.69 25.36 -12.53
N GLN A 93 -27.07 25.05 -11.38
CA GLN A 93 -25.76 24.44 -11.31
C GLN A 93 -25.76 23.26 -10.34
N TYR A 94 -25.02 22.20 -10.67
CA TYR A 94 -24.69 21.15 -9.72
C TYR A 94 -23.47 21.53 -8.92
N TYR A 95 -23.53 21.34 -7.60
CA TYR A 95 -22.35 21.35 -6.75
C TYR A 95 -21.90 19.90 -6.51
N LEU A 96 -20.79 19.49 -7.15
CA LEU A 96 -20.23 18.14 -7.13
C LEU A 96 -18.73 18.22 -6.82
N LEU A 97 -18.23 17.45 -5.84
CA LEU A 97 -16.79 17.33 -5.54
C LEU A 97 -16.03 18.67 -5.48
N ASP A 98 -16.68 19.68 -4.90
CA ASP A 98 -16.23 21.08 -4.76
C ASP A 98 -16.17 21.90 -6.07
N ASN A 99 -16.73 21.37 -7.16
CA ASN A 99 -16.87 22.01 -8.45
C ASN A 99 -18.33 22.34 -8.78
N TYR A 100 -18.51 23.39 -9.59
CA TYR A 100 -19.80 23.81 -10.12
C TYR A 100 -19.95 23.42 -11.59
N TYR A 101 -21.04 22.72 -11.92
CA TYR A 101 -21.34 22.31 -13.29
C TYR A 101 -22.68 22.89 -13.74
N PRO A 102 -22.74 23.60 -14.87
CA PRO A 102 -23.99 24.11 -15.42
C PRO A 102 -24.86 22.95 -15.91
N VAL A 103 -26.15 22.99 -15.58
CA VAL A 103 -27.10 21.93 -15.95
C VAL A 103 -27.24 21.83 -17.47
N ASP A 104 -27.35 22.97 -18.15
CA ASP A 104 -27.77 23.08 -19.55
C ASP A 104 -26.62 23.26 -20.57
N ASP A 105 -25.37 23.33 -20.14
CA ASP A 105 -24.25 23.56 -21.08
C ASP A 105 -23.96 22.32 -21.93
N VAL A 106 -23.73 22.49 -23.23
CA VAL A 106 -23.36 21.40 -24.14
C VAL A 106 -22.05 20.73 -23.71
N LYS A 107 -21.12 21.50 -23.15
CA LYS A 107 -19.84 20.97 -22.63
C LYS A 107 -19.93 20.72 -21.13
N ILE A 108 -19.39 19.58 -20.67
CA ILE A 108 -19.27 19.26 -19.24
C ILE A 108 -17.89 19.75 -18.78
N GLU A 109 -17.80 21.05 -18.51
CA GLU A 109 -16.61 21.72 -17.96
C GLU A 109 -16.99 22.38 -16.64
N ALA A 110 -16.08 22.34 -15.65
CA ALA A 110 -16.30 22.98 -14.36
C ALA A 110 -16.14 24.50 -14.50
N LEU A 111 -17.11 25.28 -13.99
CA LEU A 111 -17.13 26.74 -14.15
C LEU A 111 -16.04 27.46 -13.35
N ASN A 112 -15.59 26.86 -12.26
CA ASN A 112 -14.50 27.35 -11.42
C ASN A 112 -13.79 26.13 -10.82
N PRO A 113 -12.74 25.57 -11.45
CA PRO A 113 -11.86 24.67 -10.73
C PRO A 113 -11.25 25.52 -9.63
N ALA A 114 -11.72 25.38 -8.39
CA ALA A 114 -11.24 26.21 -7.30
C ALA A 114 -9.71 26.13 -7.27
N GLY A 115 -9.01 27.23 -7.60
CA GLY A 115 -7.55 27.31 -7.61
C GLY A 115 -6.91 27.07 -6.23
N LYS A 116 -7.72 26.78 -5.22
CA LYS A 116 -7.34 26.21 -3.93
C LYS A 116 -8.04 24.86 -3.80
N ILE A 117 -7.31 23.82 -4.17
CA ILE A 117 -7.65 22.42 -3.90
C ILE A 117 -7.87 22.30 -2.38
N SER A 118 -9.13 22.13 -1.98
CA SER A 118 -9.53 21.68 -0.65
C SER A 118 -8.87 20.32 -0.43
N LYS A 119 -7.82 20.27 0.38
CA LYS A 119 -6.89 19.12 0.48
C LYS A 119 -7.47 17.87 1.15
N ASP A 120 -8.70 17.89 1.67
CA ASP A 120 -9.24 16.78 2.45
C ASP A 120 -10.73 16.53 2.19
N VAL A 121 -11.10 16.40 0.92
CA VAL A 121 -12.44 15.93 0.57
C VAL A 121 -12.49 14.41 0.72
N ARG A 122 -12.53 13.92 1.96
CA ARG A 122 -12.46 12.49 2.25
C ARG A 122 -13.70 11.73 1.81
N LEU A 123 -14.87 12.37 1.80
CA LEU A 123 -16.13 11.74 1.42
C LEU A 123 -17.11 12.74 0.83
N GLN A 124 -17.63 12.41 -0.33
CA GLN A 124 -18.77 13.13 -0.89
C GLN A 124 -19.81 12.16 -1.40
N ASN A 125 -21.05 12.53 -1.15
CA ASN A 125 -22.22 11.77 -1.52
C ASN A 125 -23.10 12.64 -2.42
N PHE A 126 -23.40 12.11 -3.60
CA PHE A 126 -24.38 12.69 -4.51
C PHE A 126 -25.61 11.79 -4.59
N ARG A 127 -26.79 12.39 -4.48
CA ARG A 127 -28.07 11.67 -4.54
C ARG A 127 -28.90 12.14 -5.68
N ILE A 128 -29.56 11.21 -6.36
CA ILE A 128 -30.51 11.48 -7.41
C ILE A 128 -31.70 10.54 -7.27
N SER A 129 -32.91 11.10 -7.30
CA SER A 129 -34.15 10.34 -7.22
C SER A 129 -35.03 10.66 -8.43
N PHE A 130 -35.71 9.68 -8.98
CA PHE A 130 -36.57 9.82 -10.15
C PHE A 130 -37.58 8.68 -10.21
N THR A 131 -38.55 8.77 -11.12
CA THR A 131 -39.56 7.72 -11.32
C THR A 131 -39.32 7.00 -12.63
N TRP A 132 -39.15 5.69 -12.59
CA TRP A 132 -38.93 4.81 -13.75
C TRP A 132 -40.07 3.79 -13.84
N ASN A 133 -40.89 3.83 -14.89
CA ASN A 133 -42.04 2.94 -15.05
C ASN A 133 -42.97 2.90 -13.82
N SER A 134 -43.26 4.05 -13.21
CA SER A 134 -44.02 4.16 -11.94
C SER A 134 -43.29 3.64 -10.68
N LEU A 135 -42.05 3.18 -10.80
CA LEU A 135 -41.20 2.78 -9.69
C LEU A 135 -40.33 3.95 -9.24
N ARG A 136 -40.28 4.22 -7.93
CA ARG A 136 -39.42 5.26 -7.37
C ARG A 136 -38.00 4.71 -7.24
N VAL A 137 -37.07 5.29 -8.01
CA VAL A 137 -35.66 4.89 -8.01
C VAL A 137 -34.84 5.99 -7.36
N GLN A 138 -33.92 5.59 -6.49
CA GLN A 138 -32.95 6.49 -5.88
C GLN A 138 -31.55 5.92 -6.09
N PHE A 139 -30.64 6.73 -6.65
CA PHE A 139 -29.21 6.44 -6.66
C PHE A 139 -28.47 7.30 -5.65
N ASN A 140 -27.49 6.68 -5.00
CA ASN A 140 -26.55 7.27 -4.07
C ASN A 140 -25.14 6.96 -4.55
N LEU A 141 -24.42 7.99 -4.97
CA LEU A 141 -23.09 7.90 -5.54
C LEU A 141 -22.09 8.44 -4.52
N GLU A 142 -21.10 7.64 -4.15
CA GLU A 142 -20.17 7.98 -3.09
C GLU A 142 -18.73 7.76 -3.54
N LYS A 143 -17.91 8.81 -3.47
CA LYS A 143 -16.48 8.74 -3.72
C LYS A 143 -15.74 8.56 -2.39
N GLN A 144 -14.87 7.56 -2.37
CA GLN A 144 -13.89 7.29 -1.32
C GLN A 144 -12.47 7.55 -1.89
N GLU A 145 -11.43 7.42 -1.06
CA GLU A 145 -10.05 7.67 -1.50
C GLU A 145 -9.63 6.79 -2.69
N GLU A 146 -10.00 5.50 -2.66
CA GLU A 146 -9.53 4.51 -3.65
C GLU A 146 -10.64 3.84 -4.46
N TYR A 147 -11.89 4.05 -4.08
CA TYR A 147 -13.01 3.48 -4.80
C TYR A 147 -14.22 4.40 -4.85
N PHE A 148 -15.05 4.16 -5.84
CA PHE A 148 -16.31 4.86 -6.05
C PHE A 148 -17.44 3.85 -5.95
N THR A 149 -18.53 4.21 -5.29
CA THR A 149 -19.70 3.34 -5.20
C THR A 149 -20.94 3.98 -5.81
N LEU A 150 -21.76 3.15 -6.44
CA LEU A 150 -23.08 3.47 -6.98
C LEU A 150 -24.08 2.54 -6.31
N SER A 151 -24.93 3.09 -5.45
CA SER A 151 -25.99 2.35 -4.77
C SER A 151 -27.34 2.78 -5.31
N GLY A 152 -28.12 1.88 -5.89
CA GLY A 152 -29.49 2.09 -6.31
C GLY A 152 -30.48 1.42 -5.36
N THR A 153 -31.61 2.06 -5.09
CA THR A 153 -32.76 1.46 -4.41
C THR A 153 -34.02 1.71 -5.21
N VAL A 154 -34.86 0.69 -5.36
CA VAL A 154 -36.20 0.81 -5.92
C VAL A 154 -37.19 0.56 -4.79
N ASP A 155 -37.95 1.59 -4.46
CA ASP A 155 -38.97 1.54 -3.41
C ASP A 155 -40.28 0.99 -3.99
N LEU A 156 -40.77 -0.11 -3.40
CA LEU A 156 -41.99 -0.79 -3.82
C LEU A 156 -43.13 -0.61 -2.82
N SER A 157 -42.91 0.11 -1.72
CA SER A 157 -43.89 0.33 -0.66
C SER A 157 -45.07 1.19 -1.11
N GLU A 158 -44.82 2.17 -1.96
CA GLU A 158 -45.84 3.07 -2.54
C GLU A 158 -46.30 2.61 -3.94
N TRP A 159 -45.63 1.60 -4.50
CA TRP A 159 -45.90 1.13 -5.86
C TRP A 159 -47.21 0.33 -5.92
N LYS A 160 -48.12 0.80 -6.78
CA LYS A 160 -49.39 0.12 -7.06
C LYS A 160 -49.29 -0.58 -8.42
N PRO A 161 -49.12 -1.91 -8.46
CA PRO A 161 -49.04 -2.64 -9.73
C PRO A 161 -50.34 -2.46 -10.51
N ARG A 162 -50.24 -2.16 -11.80
CA ARG A 162 -51.41 -1.98 -12.67
C ARG A 162 -52.04 -3.34 -12.94
N PRO A 163 -53.31 -3.59 -12.56
CA PRO A 163 -53.96 -4.86 -12.82
C PRO A 163 -54.08 -5.09 -14.35
N GLY A 164 -53.83 -6.32 -14.79
CA GLY A 164 -54.11 -6.76 -16.17
C GLY A 164 -52.99 -6.58 -17.21
N GLN A 165 -51.88 -5.90 -16.91
CA GLN A 165 -50.77 -5.78 -17.87
C GLN A 165 -49.88 -7.03 -17.87
N LYS A 166 -50.16 -8.02 -18.72
CA LYS A 166 -49.24 -9.16 -18.89
C LYS A 166 -48.01 -8.76 -19.70
N GLY A 167 -46.84 -9.26 -19.32
CA GLY A 167 -45.59 -9.10 -20.09
C GLY A 167 -44.83 -7.80 -19.87
N THR A 168 -45.27 -6.93 -18.96
CA THR A 168 -44.48 -5.75 -18.54
C THR A 168 -43.51 -6.11 -17.40
N PRO A 169 -42.37 -5.41 -17.27
CA PRO A 169 -41.47 -5.58 -16.11
C PRO A 169 -42.21 -5.42 -14.78
N ASP A 170 -43.17 -4.49 -14.72
CA ASP A 170 -44.05 -4.26 -13.58
C ASP A 170 -44.83 -5.52 -13.18
N ALA A 171 -45.43 -6.24 -14.13
CA ALA A 171 -46.19 -7.44 -13.82
C ALA A 171 -45.30 -8.62 -13.45
N ALA A 172 -44.12 -8.74 -14.07
CA ALA A 172 -43.13 -9.75 -13.71
C ALA A 172 -42.63 -9.53 -12.27
N LEU A 173 -42.28 -8.29 -11.91
CA LEU A 173 -41.86 -7.91 -10.57
C LEU A 173 -42.96 -8.17 -9.52
N ASN A 174 -44.21 -7.80 -9.82
CA ASN A 174 -45.32 -8.03 -8.89
C ASN A 174 -45.55 -9.54 -8.67
N ASN A 175 -45.54 -10.32 -9.75
CA ASN A 175 -45.69 -11.78 -9.66
C ASN A 175 -44.53 -12.41 -8.88
N ALA A 176 -43.31 -11.90 -9.03
CA ALA A 176 -42.15 -12.38 -8.31
C ALA A 176 -42.30 -12.19 -6.79
N ILE A 177 -42.77 -11.01 -6.35
CA ILE A 177 -42.99 -10.67 -4.94
C ILE A 177 -44.16 -11.46 -4.35
N GLU A 178 -45.28 -11.56 -5.06
CA GLU A 178 -46.44 -12.32 -4.60
C GLU A 178 -46.13 -13.83 -4.50
N THR A 179 -45.31 -14.35 -5.41
CA THR A 179 -44.82 -15.74 -5.33
C THR A 179 -43.91 -15.93 -4.12
N LEU A 180 -42.97 -15.01 -3.87
CA LEU A 180 -42.12 -15.05 -2.68
C LEU A 180 -42.96 -15.00 -1.40
N LYS A 181 -43.89 -14.05 -1.29
CA LYS A 181 -44.81 -13.89 -0.15
C LYS A 181 -45.57 -15.19 0.12
N ARG A 182 -46.26 -15.72 -0.90
CA ARG A 182 -47.06 -16.95 -0.76
C ARG A 182 -46.21 -18.13 -0.32
N VAL A 183 -45.07 -18.36 -0.96
CA VAL A 183 -44.22 -19.52 -0.65
C VAL A 183 -43.57 -19.38 0.72
N ALA A 184 -43.03 -18.20 1.06
CA ALA A 184 -42.39 -17.94 2.35
C ALA A 184 -43.40 -18.03 3.51
N THR A 185 -44.58 -17.42 3.40
CA THR A 185 -45.63 -17.51 4.44
C THR A 185 -46.12 -18.94 4.63
N LYS A 186 -46.40 -19.68 3.53
CA LYS A 186 -46.79 -21.09 3.62
C LYS A 186 -45.72 -21.91 4.34
N ARG A 187 -44.46 -21.72 3.97
CA ARG A 187 -43.34 -22.47 4.54
C ARG A 187 -43.09 -22.10 6.01
N HIS A 188 -43.25 -20.83 6.37
CA HIS A 188 -43.19 -20.39 7.76
C HIS A 188 -44.23 -21.13 8.62
N GLU A 189 -45.46 -21.27 8.13
CA GLU A 189 -46.50 -22.05 8.81
C GLU A 189 -46.16 -23.56 8.89
N GLU A 190 -45.65 -24.14 7.80
CA GLU A 190 -45.22 -25.55 7.77
C GLU A 190 -44.09 -25.80 8.79
N VAL A 191 -43.07 -24.94 8.84
CA VAL A 191 -41.95 -25.07 9.79
C VAL A 191 -42.44 -24.91 11.23
N ARG A 192 -43.33 -23.96 11.50
CA ARG A 192 -43.94 -23.76 12.82
C ARG A 192 -44.74 -24.98 13.29
N LYS A 193 -45.34 -25.73 12.36
CA LYS A 193 -46.07 -26.98 12.62
C LYS A 193 -45.16 -28.23 12.65
N GLY A 194 -43.88 -28.11 12.30
CA GLY A 194 -42.95 -29.25 12.19
C GLY A 194 -43.06 -30.04 10.88
N GLU A 195 -43.64 -29.47 9.82
CA GLU A 195 -43.92 -30.14 8.53
C GLU A 195 -42.99 -29.70 7.37
N GLY A 196 -41.98 -28.87 7.63
CA GLY A 196 -41.28 -28.05 6.63
C GLY A 196 -40.47 -28.75 5.53
N GLU A 197 -40.30 -30.08 5.56
CA GLU A 197 -39.39 -30.78 4.63
C GLU A 197 -40.07 -31.30 3.35
N LYS A 198 -41.35 -31.66 3.40
CA LYS A 198 -42.03 -32.43 2.34
C LYS A 198 -42.06 -31.74 0.97
N ASN A 199 -42.04 -30.40 0.93
CA ASN A 199 -42.25 -29.61 -0.29
C ASN A 199 -41.04 -28.77 -0.73
N ARG A 200 -39.87 -28.92 -0.09
CA ARG A 200 -38.73 -27.99 -0.27
C ARG A 200 -38.28 -27.85 -1.73
N ARG A 201 -38.18 -28.95 -2.48
CA ARG A 201 -37.74 -28.93 -3.89
C ARG A 201 -38.74 -28.23 -4.82
N SER A 202 -40.03 -28.46 -4.61
CA SER A 202 -41.09 -27.84 -5.40
C SER A 202 -41.13 -26.33 -5.14
N GLN A 203 -41.08 -25.92 -3.88
CA GLN A 203 -41.05 -24.52 -3.46
C GLN A 203 -39.80 -23.81 -3.99
N GLN A 204 -38.64 -24.47 -3.96
CA GLN A 204 -37.41 -23.91 -4.49
C GLN A 204 -37.50 -23.63 -6.00
N LYS A 205 -38.01 -24.60 -6.77
CA LYS A 205 -38.25 -24.46 -8.23
C LYS A 205 -39.24 -23.33 -8.54
N GLU A 206 -40.25 -23.16 -7.70
CA GLU A 206 -41.23 -22.08 -7.83
C GLU A 206 -40.61 -20.70 -7.56
N LEU A 207 -39.69 -20.61 -6.60
CA LEU A 207 -38.98 -19.39 -6.24
C LEU A 207 -37.87 -18.98 -7.23
N SER A 208 -37.43 -19.86 -8.14
CA SER A 208 -36.28 -19.56 -9.00
C SER A 208 -36.60 -18.43 -9.99
N GLY A 209 -37.81 -18.42 -10.55
CA GLY A 209 -38.26 -17.34 -11.42
C GLY A 209 -38.34 -15.99 -10.68
N SER A 210 -38.86 -16.00 -9.44
CA SER A 210 -38.87 -14.80 -8.59
C SER A 210 -37.47 -14.29 -8.27
N TYR A 211 -36.53 -15.20 -8.00
CA TYR A 211 -35.14 -14.87 -7.71
C TYR A 211 -34.47 -14.19 -8.91
N ASP A 212 -34.62 -14.75 -10.11
CA ASP A 212 -34.06 -14.19 -11.33
C ASP A 212 -34.64 -12.80 -11.66
N GLU A 213 -35.95 -12.62 -11.45
CA GLU A 213 -36.60 -11.34 -11.69
C GLU A 213 -36.10 -10.25 -10.71
N LEU A 214 -36.15 -10.54 -9.41
CA LEU A 214 -35.82 -9.59 -8.33
C LEU A 214 -34.33 -9.23 -8.31
N TYR A 215 -33.45 -10.21 -8.53
CA TYR A 215 -32.02 -9.99 -8.48
C TYR A 215 -31.40 -9.71 -9.84
N TYR A 216 -31.99 -10.03 -10.99
CA TYR A 216 -31.31 -9.86 -12.28
C TYR A 216 -32.10 -9.11 -13.34
N ALA A 217 -33.30 -9.56 -13.69
CA ALA A 217 -34.01 -9.04 -14.84
C ALA A 217 -34.31 -7.55 -14.72
N LEU A 218 -34.83 -7.10 -13.56
CA LEU A 218 -35.16 -5.70 -13.34
C LEU A 218 -33.92 -4.80 -13.40
N TRP A 219 -32.83 -5.19 -12.72
CA TRP A 219 -31.59 -4.42 -12.73
C TRP A 219 -30.94 -4.38 -14.12
N SER A 220 -31.05 -5.47 -14.89
CA SER A 220 -30.59 -5.48 -16.28
C SER A 220 -31.42 -4.53 -17.15
N ALA A 221 -32.75 -4.49 -16.97
CA ALA A 221 -33.62 -3.58 -17.69
C ALA A 221 -33.33 -2.12 -17.31
N LEU A 222 -33.23 -1.82 -16.02
CA LEU A 222 -32.86 -0.49 -15.51
C LEU A 222 -31.47 -0.07 -16.02
N LYS A 223 -30.50 -0.99 -15.98
CA LYS A 223 -29.14 -0.72 -16.46
C LYS A 223 -29.14 -0.35 -17.94
N LYS A 224 -29.82 -1.17 -18.75
CA LYS A 224 -29.96 -0.96 -20.20
C LYS A 224 -30.64 0.37 -20.50
N ASP A 225 -31.71 0.70 -19.78
CA ASP A 225 -32.48 1.91 -20.04
C ASP A 225 -31.70 3.16 -19.65
N ILE A 226 -31.10 3.18 -18.45
CA ILE A 226 -30.52 4.39 -17.88
C ILE A 226 -29.06 4.57 -18.31
N PHE A 227 -28.27 3.50 -18.26
CA PHE A 227 -26.81 3.59 -18.38
C PHE A 227 -26.28 3.30 -19.77
N ASP A 228 -27.07 2.70 -20.67
CA ASP A 228 -26.63 2.51 -22.05
C ASP A 228 -26.44 3.86 -22.76
N GLY A 229 -25.22 4.05 -23.27
CA GLY A 229 -24.79 5.26 -23.96
C GLY A 229 -24.33 6.40 -23.04
N LEU A 230 -24.35 6.24 -21.71
CA LEU A 230 -23.86 7.27 -20.78
C LEU A 230 -22.33 7.43 -20.81
N LEU A 231 -21.63 6.34 -21.11
CA LEU A 231 -20.17 6.31 -21.12
C LEU A 231 -19.70 6.02 -22.56
N PRO A 232 -18.50 6.51 -22.95
CA PRO A 232 -17.87 6.18 -24.24
C PRO A 232 -17.82 4.66 -24.47
N LYS A 233 -17.41 4.17 -25.65
CA LYS A 233 -17.34 2.72 -25.97
C LYS A 233 -16.68 1.82 -24.90
N LYS A 234 -15.85 2.38 -24.00
CA LYS A 234 -15.25 1.70 -22.84
C LYS A 234 -16.18 1.51 -21.62
N GLY A 235 -17.41 2.02 -21.65
CA GLY A 235 -18.40 1.83 -20.58
C GLY A 235 -17.92 2.30 -19.20
N PHE A 236 -18.27 1.54 -18.16
CA PHE A 236 -17.90 1.77 -16.76
C PHE A 236 -16.39 1.70 -16.47
N GLU A 237 -15.56 1.27 -17.44
CA GLU A 237 -14.11 1.17 -17.24
C GLU A 237 -13.47 2.51 -16.88
N ASN A 238 -14.04 3.63 -17.34
CA ASN A 238 -13.56 4.97 -16.99
C ASN A 238 -13.78 5.32 -15.51
N LEU A 239 -14.73 4.65 -14.84
CA LEU A 239 -14.96 4.80 -13.41
C LEU A 239 -14.06 3.88 -12.57
N GLY A 240 -13.52 2.82 -13.17
CA GLY A 240 -12.75 1.83 -12.45
C GLY A 240 -13.10 0.38 -12.77
N ARG A 241 -12.30 -0.54 -12.26
CA ARG A 241 -12.60 -1.97 -12.30
C ARG A 241 -13.69 -2.24 -11.26
N SER A 242 -14.84 -2.78 -11.69
CA SER A 242 -15.85 -3.23 -10.73
C SER A 242 -15.28 -4.37 -9.88
N PHE A 243 -15.22 -4.15 -8.57
CA PHE A 243 -14.74 -5.10 -7.57
C PHE A 243 -15.86 -5.58 -6.63
N VAL A 244 -16.98 -4.87 -6.61
CA VAL A 244 -18.17 -5.15 -5.82
C VAL A 244 -19.41 -5.06 -6.70
N ASP A 245 -20.30 -6.06 -6.59
CA ASP A 245 -21.67 -6.04 -7.11
C ASP A 245 -22.55 -6.78 -6.10
N PHE A 246 -23.36 -6.06 -5.33
CA PHE A 246 -24.31 -6.62 -4.38
C PHE A 246 -25.72 -6.30 -4.82
N ARG A 247 -26.63 -7.24 -4.58
CA ARG A 247 -28.06 -7.05 -4.83
C ARG A 247 -28.84 -7.46 -3.60
N GLY A 248 -29.72 -6.60 -3.16
CA GLY A 248 -30.47 -6.75 -1.92
C GLY A 248 -31.97 -6.81 -2.18
N LEU A 249 -32.66 -7.60 -1.36
CA LEU A 249 -34.11 -7.56 -1.22
C LEU A 249 -34.43 -7.15 0.22
N VAL A 250 -35.25 -6.13 0.38
CA VAL A 250 -35.73 -5.67 1.67
C VAL A 250 -37.22 -5.95 1.73
N ILE A 251 -37.61 -6.79 2.66
CA ILE A 251 -39.00 -7.15 2.92
C ILE A 251 -39.33 -6.84 4.36
N ASN A 252 -40.62 -6.68 4.63
CA ASN A 252 -41.08 -6.27 5.93
C ASN A 252 -42.29 -7.09 6.36
N GLN A 253 -42.42 -7.27 7.67
CA GLN A 253 -43.48 -8.07 8.27
C GLN A 253 -44.80 -7.29 8.25
N GLU A 254 -45.81 -7.88 7.63
CA GLU A 254 -47.19 -7.42 7.63
C GLU A 254 -48.01 -8.30 8.58
N GLY A 255 -48.63 -7.68 9.58
CA GLY A 255 -49.34 -8.42 10.63
C GLY A 255 -48.41 -9.28 11.48
N ASN A 256 -48.85 -10.50 11.82
CA ASN A 256 -48.07 -11.41 12.67
C ASN A 256 -47.23 -12.41 11.87
N ASN A 257 -47.61 -12.81 10.65
CA ASN A 257 -46.91 -13.90 9.93
C ASN A 257 -46.86 -13.72 8.40
N SER A 258 -47.00 -12.51 7.87
CA SER A 258 -46.99 -12.28 6.41
C SER A 258 -45.87 -11.33 6.01
N ILE A 259 -45.45 -11.42 4.74
CA ILE A 259 -44.63 -10.40 4.09
C ILE A 259 -45.58 -9.31 3.54
N ALA A 260 -45.17 -8.05 3.67
CA ALA A 260 -45.89 -6.91 3.12
C ALA A 260 -45.96 -6.97 1.59
N SER A 261 -47.15 -6.79 1.03
CA SER A 261 -47.32 -6.64 -0.43
C SER A 261 -46.90 -5.23 -0.88
N PRO A 262 -46.52 -5.04 -2.15
CA PRO A 262 -46.32 -3.71 -2.71
C PRO A 262 -47.56 -2.83 -2.52
N GLY A 263 -47.37 -1.54 -2.20
CA GLY A 263 -48.49 -0.61 -1.99
C GLY A 263 -49.30 -0.81 -0.70
N SER A 264 -48.99 -1.84 0.12
CA SER A 264 -49.74 -2.15 1.35
C SER A 264 -49.31 -1.32 2.56
N VAL A 265 -48.14 -0.69 2.50
CA VAL A 265 -47.61 0.05 3.65
C VAL A 265 -48.40 1.34 3.82
N PRO A 266 -49.07 1.54 4.97
CA PRO A 266 -49.81 2.77 5.20
C PRO A 266 -48.84 3.96 5.23
N PRO A 267 -49.29 5.15 4.77
CA PRO A 267 -48.47 6.34 4.80
C PRO A 267 -47.95 6.63 6.21
N VAL A 268 -46.73 7.17 6.25
CA VAL A 268 -45.87 7.42 7.42
C VAL A 268 -46.68 7.81 8.66
N ARG A 269 -46.63 6.92 9.66
CA ARG A 269 -47.21 7.06 10.99
C ARG A 269 -46.26 7.78 11.97
N SER A 270 -46.69 8.05 13.21
CA SER A 270 -45.81 8.61 14.27
C SER A 270 -44.53 7.78 14.41
N LEU A 271 -43.44 8.37 14.92
CA LEU A 271 -42.15 7.67 15.08
C LEU A 271 -42.29 6.36 15.88
N GLU A 272 -43.10 6.37 16.94
CA GLU A 272 -43.44 5.21 17.76
C GLU A 272 -44.10 4.09 16.94
N GLN A 273 -45.07 4.43 16.09
CA GLN A 273 -45.76 3.48 15.22
C GLN A 273 -44.87 2.96 14.08
N ARG A 274 -43.89 3.75 13.63
CA ARG A 274 -42.90 3.33 12.62
C ARG A 274 -41.92 2.31 13.18
N ILE A 275 -41.33 2.65 14.32
CA ILE A 275 -40.33 1.80 14.99
C ILE A 275 -41.01 0.53 15.50
N GLY A 276 -42.16 0.69 16.17
CA GLY A 276 -42.87 -0.37 16.85
C GLY A 276 -42.06 -1.04 17.97
N ASP A 277 -42.73 -1.88 18.74
CA ASP A 277 -42.08 -2.70 19.78
C ASP A 277 -41.77 -4.12 19.29
N LYS A 278 -42.05 -4.40 18.01
CA LYS A 278 -41.85 -5.73 17.43
C LYS A 278 -40.37 -6.02 17.29
N THR A 279 -39.95 -7.12 17.91
CA THR A 279 -38.63 -7.73 17.73
C THR A 279 -38.83 -9.21 17.42
N PHE A 280 -37.91 -9.79 16.66
CA PHE A 280 -37.90 -11.22 16.42
C PHE A 280 -37.43 -11.92 17.69
N THR A 281 -38.25 -12.85 18.18
CA THR A 281 -37.76 -13.86 19.12
C THR A 281 -36.79 -14.80 18.39
N GLU A 282 -35.90 -15.46 19.12
CA GLU A 282 -34.92 -16.37 18.50
C GLU A 282 -35.59 -17.50 17.69
N LYS A 283 -36.67 -18.06 18.24
CA LYS A 283 -37.46 -19.11 17.59
C LYS A 283 -38.18 -18.62 16.33
N GLU A 284 -38.78 -17.43 16.39
CA GLU A 284 -39.43 -16.81 15.23
C GLU A 284 -38.41 -16.47 14.14
N ALA A 285 -37.24 -15.95 14.52
CA ALA A 285 -36.16 -15.68 13.58
C ALA A 285 -35.71 -16.95 12.85
N LEU A 286 -35.57 -18.07 13.57
CA LEU A 286 -35.22 -19.36 13.00
C LEU A 286 -36.28 -19.82 11.98
N TYR A 287 -37.56 -19.69 12.31
CA TYR A 287 -38.66 -20.05 11.39
C TYR A 287 -38.64 -19.25 10.10
N TRP A 288 -38.39 -17.94 10.18
CA TRP A 288 -38.27 -17.11 8.99
C TRP A 288 -37.02 -17.38 8.17
N VAL A 289 -35.88 -17.64 8.83
CA VAL A 289 -34.67 -18.10 8.14
C VAL A 289 -34.95 -19.37 7.37
N ASP A 290 -35.60 -20.36 7.98
CA ASP A 290 -35.95 -21.62 7.31
C ASP A 290 -36.92 -21.41 6.16
N ALA A 291 -37.89 -20.50 6.32
CA ALA A 291 -38.85 -20.12 5.29
C ALA A 291 -38.20 -19.42 4.07
N LEU A 292 -37.20 -18.57 4.32
CA LEU A 292 -36.54 -17.76 3.29
C LEU A 292 -35.28 -18.44 2.71
N SER A 293 -34.73 -19.44 3.39
CA SER A 293 -33.53 -20.15 2.94
C SER A 293 -33.62 -20.75 1.52
N PRO A 294 -34.76 -21.29 1.04
CA PRO A 294 -34.83 -21.82 -0.33
C PRO A 294 -34.70 -20.73 -1.39
N PHE A 295 -35.19 -19.51 -1.10
CA PHE A 295 -35.04 -18.37 -1.97
C PHE A 295 -33.57 -17.98 -2.12
N MET A 296 -32.83 -17.92 -1.00
CA MET A 296 -31.39 -17.64 -1.01
C MET A 296 -30.57 -18.77 -1.67
N ALA A 297 -31.04 -20.02 -1.57
CA ALA A 297 -30.38 -21.18 -2.18
C ALA A 297 -30.53 -21.26 -3.71
N ASN A 298 -31.44 -20.50 -4.32
CA ASN A 298 -31.64 -20.49 -5.78
C ASN A 298 -30.45 -19.92 -6.55
N GLU A 299 -29.53 -19.21 -5.88
CA GLU A 299 -28.25 -18.87 -6.47
C GLU A 299 -27.49 -20.12 -6.99
N ILE A 300 -27.73 -21.30 -6.40
CA ILE A 300 -27.04 -22.55 -6.71
C ILE A 300 -27.62 -23.27 -7.93
N SER A 301 -28.93 -23.12 -8.17
CA SER A 301 -29.64 -23.87 -9.22
C SER A 301 -29.50 -23.18 -10.57
N ASP A 302 -28.27 -23.00 -11.05
CA ASP A 302 -28.05 -22.78 -12.47
C ASP A 302 -28.50 -24.08 -13.16
N SER A 303 -29.75 -24.11 -13.62
CA SER A 303 -30.38 -25.31 -14.20
C SER A 303 -29.57 -25.85 -15.37
N ASN A 304 -28.79 -24.97 -16.01
CA ASN A 304 -27.92 -25.25 -17.14
C ASN A 304 -26.56 -25.84 -16.77
N ARG A 305 -26.23 -26.03 -15.48
CA ARG A 305 -25.00 -26.73 -15.09
C ARG A 305 -25.10 -28.23 -15.39
N PRO A 306 -24.08 -28.81 -16.01
CA PRO A 306 -24.04 -30.25 -16.25
C PRO A 306 -23.97 -31.00 -14.90
N ALA A 307 -24.60 -32.19 -14.86
CA ALA A 307 -24.90 -32.90 -13.60
C ALA A 307 -23.65 -33.36 -12.83
N ASP A 308 -22.54 -33.56 -13.54
CA ASP A 308 -21.22 -33.91 -13.03
C ASP A 308 -20.54 -32.77 -12.26
N GLU A 309 -20.81 -31.50 -12.61
CA GLU A 309 -20.30 -30.34 -11.84
C GLU A 309 -21.15 -30.04 -10.59
N LYS A 310 -22.42 -30.46 -10.55
CA LYS A 310 -23.31 -30.22 -9.39
C LYS A 310 -22.86 -30.94 -8.12
N THR A 311 -22.12 -32.05 -8.25
CA THR A 311 -21.64 -32.84 -7.10
C THR A 311 -20.30 -32.36 -6.53
N ARG A 312 -19.56 -31.49 -7.24
CA ARG A 312 -18.18 -31.10 -6.86
C ARG A 312 -18.05 -29.73 -6.19
N LEU A 313 -19.10 -28.92 -6.16
CA LEU A 313 -19.05 -27.59 -5.57
C LEU A 313 -19.60 -27.65 -4.15
N ASP A 314 -18.83 -27.15 -3.19
CA ASP A 314 -19.28 -26.99 -1.82
C ASP A 314 -20.58 -26.15 -1.81
N PRO A 315 -21.58 -26.52 -0.99
CA PRO A 315 -22.82 -25.77 -0.92
C PRO A 315 -22.52 -24.30 -0.58
N ILE A 316 -23.16 -23.36 -1.29
CA ILE A 316 -23.09 -21.95 -0.91
C ILE A 316 -23.60 -21.85 0.53
N GLN A 317 -22.73 -21.46 1.44
CA GLN A 317 -23.14 -21.20 2.82
C GLN A 317 -23.86 -19.85 2.83
N SER A 318 -25.15 -19.89 3.09
CA SER A 318 -25.89 -18.72 3.53
C SER A 318 -25.67 -18.50 5.02
N THR A 319 -25.64 -17.25 5.44
CA THR A 319 -25.59 -16.86 6.85
C THR A 319 -26.81 -16.05 7.20
N GLY A 320 -27.33 -16.21 8.41
CA GLY A 320 -28.45 -15.42 8.94
C GLY A 320 -28.07 -14.83 10.29
N SER A 321 -28.45 -13.57 10.54
CA SER A 321 -28.15 -12.89 11.80
C SER A 321 -29.21 -11.84 12.11
N LEU A 322 -29.36 -11.52 13.40
CA LEU A 322 -30.26 -10.48 13.88
C LEU A 322 -29.51 -9.16 13.95
N PHE A 323 -30.07 -8.09 13.37
CA PHE A 323 -29.48 -6.76 13.31
C PHE A 323 -30.38 -5.78 14.06
N THR A 324 -29.83 -4.60 14.39
CA THR A 324 -30.57 -3.45 14.96
C THR A 324 -31.37 -3.77 16.23
N GLY A 325 -30.82 -4.65 17.08
CA GLY A 325 -31.48 -5.08 18.31
C GLY A 325 -32.64 -6.04 18.05
N LYS A 326 -32.39 -7.08 17.25
CA LYS A 326 -33.36 -8.13 16.87
C LYS A 326 -34.58 -7.66 16.08
N ARG A 327 -34.51 -6.49 15.44
CA ARG A 327 -35.60 -5.95 14.62
C ARG A 327 -35.52 -6.34 13.16
N CYS A 328 -34.34 -6.75 12.70
CA CYS A 328 -34.11 -7.16 11.31
C CYS A 328 -33.40 -8.51 11.29
N ILE A 329 -33.83 -9.42 10.42
CA ILE A 329 -33.07 -10.59 10.02
C ILE A 329 -32.29 -10.22 8.76
N HIS A 330 -30.96 -10.26 8.83
CA HIS A 330 -30.09 -10.11 7.67
C HIS A 330 -29.60 -11.49 7.24
N MET A 331 -29.90 -11.85 5.99
CA MET A 331 -29.40 -13.05 5.33
C MET A 331 -28.52 -12.65 4.16
N THR A 332 -27.42 -13.36 3.95
CA THR A 332 -26.57 -13.18 2.77
C THR A 332 -26.02 -14.51 2.30
N ALA A 333 -25.94 -14.67 0.98
CA ALA A 333 -25.26 -15.79 0.38
C ALA A 333 -23.79 -15.39 0.17
N LEU A 334 -22.89 -15.84 1.05
CA LEU A 334 -21.48 -15.44 1.01
C LEU A 334 -20.68 -16.13 -0.13
N GLY A 335 -21.35 -16.91 -0.99
CA GLY A 335 -20.75 -17.67 -2.08
C GLY A 335 -19.96 -18.92 -1.63
N VAL A 336 -19.60 -19.75 -2.62
CA VAL A 336 -18.72 -20.92 -2.46
C VAL A 336 -17.27 -20.47 -2.24
N LEU A 337 -16.57 -21.11 -1.31
CA LEU A 337 -15.11 -20.97 -1.15
C LEU A 337 -14.40 -22.07 -1.96
N PRO A 338 -13.27 -21.77 -2.62
CA PRO A 338 -12.67 -20.45 -2.82
C PRO A 338 -13.33 -19.65 -3.96
N LEU A 339 -13.26 -18.31 -3.88
CA LEU A 339 -13.80 -17.36 -4.85
C LEU A 339 -13.30 -17.61 -6.29
N GLU A 340 -12.09 -18.15 -6.44
CA GLU A 340 -11.46 -18.53 -7.70
C GLU A 340 -12.26 -19.57 -8.49
N LYS A 341 -13.08 -20.39 -7.82
CA LYS A 341 -13.95 -21.38 -8.45
C LYS A 341 -15.23 -20.75 -9.03
N GLN A 342 -15.51 -19.47 -8.79
CA GLN A 342 -16.63 -18.78 -9.41
C GLN A 342 -16.32 -18.43 -10.87
N ARG A 343 -16.63 -19.35 -11.79
CA ARG A 343 -16.48 -19.13 -13.25
C ARG A 343 -17.21 -17.89 -13.78
N LYS A 344 -18.31 -17.49 -13.15
CA LYS A 344 -19.07 -16.28 -13.47
C LYS A 344 -19.12 -15.40 -12.23
N LYS A 345 -18.69 -14.14 -12.37
CA LYS A 345 -18.92 -13.10 -11.36
C LYS A 345 -20.42 -12.90 -11.21
N ARG A 346 -21.00 -13.51 -10.18
CA ARG A 346 -22.39 -13.27 -9.78
C ARG A 346 -22.41 -12.19 -8.69
N PRO A 347 -23.45 -11.36 -8.66
CA PRO A 347 -23.63 -10.41 -7.57
C PRO A 347 -23.82 -11.17 -6.26
N LEU A 348 -23.28 -10.64 -5.16
CA LEU A 348 -23.59 -11.13 -3.83
C LEU A 348 -25.04 -10.79 -3.50
N THR A 349 -25.84 -11.78 -3.12
CA THR A 349 -27.22 -11.52 -2.74
C THR A 349 -27.37 -11.32 -1.23
N GLN A 350 -28.22 -10.36 -0.89
CA GLN A 350 -28.59 -10.01 0.47
C GLN A 350 -30.11 -9.98 0.58
N LEU A 351 -30.62 -10.38 1.74
CA LEU A 351 -32.01 -10.27 2.10
C LEU A 351 -32.10 -9.66 3.50
N ILE A 352 -32.88 -8.61 3.64
CA ILE A 352 -33.21 -7.98 4.92
C ILE A 352 -34.70 -8.18 5.14
N PHE A 353 -35.05 -8.90 6.21
CA PHE A 353 -36.43 -9.03 6.66
C PHE A 353 -36.63 -8.25 7.95
N SER A 354 -37.40 -7.17 7.86
CA SER A 354 -37.63 -6.24 8.96
C SER A 354 -38.95 -6.54 9.67
N ALA A 355 -38.96 -6.36 11.00
CA ALA A 355 -40.18 -6.19 11.80
C ALA A 355 -40.53 -4.70 12.02
N ASN A 356 -39.65 -3.80 11.59
CA ASN A 356 -39.74 -2.34 11.71
C ASN A 356 -39.99 -1.70 10.34
N ASN A 357 -40.81 -0.66 10.29
CA ASN A 357 -41.21 0.01 9.05
C ASN A 357 -40.54 1.37 8.87
N ASP A 358 -39.62 1.78 9.75
CA ASP A 358 -38.96 3.07 9.66
C ASP A 358 -38.00 3.14 8.45
N PRO A 359 -38.31 3.96 7.42
CA PRO A 359 -37.54 3.97 6.19
C PRO A 359 -36.10 4.45 6.36
N GLU A 360 -35.86 5.34 7.33
CA GLU A 360 -34.52 5.85 7.61
C GLU A 360 -33.64 4.80 8.28
N GLN A 361 -34.15 4.06 9.27
CA GLN A 361 -33.41 2.98 9.90
C GLN A 361 -33.08 1.87 8.90
N LEU A 362 -34.04 1.51 8.03
CA LEU A 362 -33.79 0.54 6.96
C LEU A 362 -32.78 1.03 5.94
N GLY A 363 -32.85 2.29 5.50
CA GLY A 363 -31.86 2.84 4.59
C GLY A 363 -30.46 2.96 5.21
N ARG A 364 -30.35 3.31 6.51
CA ARG A 364 -29.06 3.23 7.24
C ARG A 364 -28.56 1.80 7.31
N LEU A 365 -29.44 0.84 7.57
CA LEU A 365 -29.08 -0.58 7.64
C LEU A 365 -28.50 -1.06 6.31
N ILE A 366 -29.18 -0.81 5.19
CA ILE A 366 -28.74 -1.18 3.84
C ILE A 366 -27.41 -0.50 3.51
N ASP A 367 -27.29 0.79 3.82
CA ASP A 367 -26.06 1.53 3.58
C ASP A 367 -24.91 0.93 4.39
N HIS A 368 -25.15 0.64 5.67
CA HIS A 368 -24.17 0.06 6.55
C HIS A 368 -23.75 -1.34 6.14
N THR A 369 -24.68 -2.21 5.73
CA THR A 369 -24.36 -3.56 5.25
C THR A 369 -23.58 -3.51 3.95
N ASN A 370 -23.94 -2.62 3.02
CA ASN A 370 -23.19 -2.41 1.79
C ASN A 370 -21.79 -1.87 2.05
N SER A 371 -21.64 -0.81 2.86
CA SER A 371 -20.33 -0.26 3.22
C SER A 371 -19.44 -1.30 3.90
N LEU A 372 -19.98 -2.08 4.83
CA LEU A 372 -19.23 -3.12 5.52
C LEU A 372 -18.79 -4.22 4.54
N ALA A 373 -19.70 -4.70 3.69
CA ALA A 373 -19.37 -5.71 2.69
C ALA A 373 -18.35 -5.19 1.66
N THR A 374 -18.43 -3.90 1.29
CA THR A 374 -17.46 -3.24 0.39
C THR A 374 -16.09 -3.12 1.03
N LYS A 375 -15.99 -2.68 2.29
CA LYS A 375 -14.73 -2.59 3.03
C LYS A 375 -14.04 -3.94 3.17
N ARG A 376 -14.81 -5.00 3.41
CA ARG A 376 -14.29 -6.38 3.42
C ARG A 376 -13.62 -6.75 2.10
N ILE A 377 -14.28 -6.50 0.96
CA ILE A 377 -13.73 -6.85 -0.35
C ILE A 377 -12.58 -5.91 -0.72
N ALA A 378 -12.66 -4.63 -0.33
CA ALA A 378 -11.58 -3.65 -0.47
C ALA A 378 -10.32 -4.05 0.31
N ALA A 379 -10.47 -4.62 1.51
CA ALA A 379 -9.34 -5.13 2.27
C ALA A 379 -8.61 -6.27 1.53
N LEU A 380 -9.34 -7.08 0.76
CA LEU A 380 -8.81 -8.18 -0.04
C LEU A 380 -8.53 -7.82 -1.51
N TYR A 381 -8.60 -6.54 -1.88
CA TYR A 381 -8.35 -6.12 -3.25
C TYR A 381 -6.89 -6.44 -3.66
N ASP A 382 -6.69 -6.95 -4.87
CA ASP A 382 -5.40 -7.49 -5.39
C ASP A 382 -4.78 -8.63 -4.57
N PHE A 383 -5.57 -9.36 -3.76
CA PHE A 383 -5.04 -10.47 -2.95
C PHE A 383 -4.29 -11.55 -3.78
N PRO A 384 -4.78 -12.02 -4.95
CA PRO A 384 -4.04 -12.99 -5.76
C PRO A 384 -2.66 -12.49 -6.17
N GLU A 385 -2.55 -11.22 -6.57
CA GLU A 385 -1.30 -10.57 -6.93
C GLU A 385 -0.37 -10.41 -5.72
N LEU A 386 -0.91 -10.00 -4.56
CA LEU A 386 -0.16 -9.92 -3.30
C LEU A 386 0.39 -11.28 -2.89
N LYS A 387 -0.41 -12.34 -2.99
CA LYS A 387 0.01 -13.71 -2.66
C LYS A 387 1.16 -14.17 -3.57
N ALA A 388 1.06 -13.92 -4.88
CA ALA A 388 2.13 -14.26 -5.82
C ALA A 388 3.43 -13.50 -5.51
N ILE A 389 3.33 -12.23 -5.10
CA ILE A 389 4.49 -11.46 -4.62
C ILE A 389 5.03 -12.06 -3.32
N GLY A 390 4.16 -12.45 -2.39
CA GLY A 390 4.54 -13.13 -1.15
C GLY A 390 5.41 -14.35 -1.39
N ASP A 391 5.03 -15.21 -2.33
CA ASP A 391 5.80 -16.40 -2.74
C ASP A 391 7.16 -16.02 -3.33
N ARG A 392 7.23 -14.91 -4.08
CA ARG A 392 8.50 -14.37 -4.60
C ARG A 392 9.38 -13.78 -3.51
N LEU A 393 8.82 -13.08 -2.53
CA LEU A 393 9.57 -12.57 -1.39
C LEU A 393 10.18 -13.70 -0.55
N VAL A 394 9.52 -14.85 -0.41
CA VAL A 394 10.13 -16.05 0.21
C VAL A 394 11.36 -16.50 -0.57
N THR A 395 11.26 -16.52 -1.90
CA THR A 395 12.39 -16.91 -2.77
C THR A 395 13.56 -15.94 -2.62
N LEU A 396 13.27 -14.63 -2.60
CA LEU A 396 14.28 -13.60 -2.38
C LEU A 396 14.92 -13.71 -0.98
N GLU A 397 14.14 -13.94 0.07
CA GLU A 397 14.65 -14.16 1.43
C GLU A 397 15.60 -15.37 1.48
N ASN A 398 15.28 -16.46 0.79
CA ASN A 398 16.16 -17.62 0.65
C ASN A 398 17.44 -17.30 -0.15
N ASP A 399 17.34 -16.51 -1.21
CA ASP A 399 18.48 -16.06 -2.00
C ASP A 399 19.42 -15.16 -1.19
N LEU A 400 18.86 -14.28 -0.36
CA LEU A 400 19.62 -13.46 0.59
C LEU A 400 20.41 -14.36 1.55
N ALA A 401 19.75 -15.36 2.16
CA ALA A 401 20.38 -16.27 3.10
C ALA A 401 21.44 -17.19 2.47
N THR A 402 21.25 -17.62 1.21
CA THR A 402 22.12 -18.60 0.56
C THR A 402 23.24 -17.99 -0.29
N LYS A 403 23.01 -16.83 -0.91
CA LYS A 403 23.96 -16.19 -1.84
C LYS A 403 24.68 -14.99 -1.23
N ILE A 404 24.00 -14.20 -0.40
CA ILE A 404 24.53 -12.91 0.10
C ILE A 404 25.14 -13.09 1.50
N SER A 405 24.42 -13.74 2.42
CA SER A 405 24.89 -13.92 3.81
C SER A 405 26.25 -14.65 3.91
N PRO A 406 26.54 -15.73 3.15
CA PRO A 406 27.83 -16.41 3.26
C PRO A 406 29.01 -15.53 2.80
N ASP A 407 28.84 -14.74 1.74
CA ASP A 407 29.87 -13.84 1.22
C ASP A 407 30.10 -12.67 2.20
N LEU A 408 29.05 -12.18 2.84
CA LEU A 408 29.13 -11.15 3.89
C LEU A 408 29.89 -11.63 5.13
N VAL A 409 29.62 -12.87 5.58
CA VAL A 409 30.37 -13.51 6.67
C VAL A 409 31.84 -13.71 6.29
N ARG A 410 32.12 -14.09 5.04
CA ARG A 410 33.50 -14.24 4.54
C ARG A 410 34.27 -12.93 4.53
N ILE A 411 33.65 -11.83 4.09
CA ILE A 411 34.30 -10.50 4.07
C ILE A 411 34.57 -9.98 5.47
N THR A 412 33.68 -10.26 6.41
CA THR A 412 33.83 -9.83 7.82
C THR A 412 34.80 -10.72 8.59
N SER A 413 34.97 -11.98 8.21
CA SER A 413 36.03 -12.84 8.74
C SER A 413 37.40 -12.37 8.24
N GLU A 414 38.36 -12.14 9.15
CA GLU A 414 39.70 -11.59 8.82
C GLU A 414 40.59 -12.52 7.96
N THR A 415 40.08 -13.66 7.51
CA THR A 415 40.86 -14.77 6.95
C THR A 415 41.11 -14.68 5.45
N LEU A 416 40.49 -13.76 4.71
CA LEU A 416 40.62 -13.70 3.25
C LEU A 416 41.90 -12.99 2.79
N ARG A 417 42.50 -13.52 1.71
CA ARG A 417 43.61 -12.86 1.01
C ARG A 417 43.07 -11.72 0.13
N GLU A 418 43.86 -10.65 -0.05
CA GLU A 418 43.46 -9.45 -0.82
C GLU A 418 42.81 -9.73 -2.20
N PRO A 419 43.38 -10.60 -3.09
CA PRO A 419 42.75 -10.83 -4.39
C PRO A 419 41.41 -11.56 -4.29
N GLU A 420 41.29 -12.51 -3.36
CA GLU A 420 40.05 -13.24 -3.11
C GLU A 420 38.98 -12.32 -2.52
N ARG A 421 39.38 -11.41 -1.62
CA ARG A 421 38.48 -10.45 -0.99
C ARG A 421 37.87 -9.49 -2.01
N SER A 422 38.68 -8.92 -2.91
CA SER A 422 38.16 -8.03 -3.97
C SER A 422 37.13 -8.72 -4.85
N GLU A 423 37.36 -9.99 -5.22
CA GLU A 423 36.43 -10.76 -6.03
C GLU A 423 35.11 -11.03 -5.27
N VAL A 424 35.20 -11.36 -3.98
CA VAL A 424 34.02 -11.58 -3.13
C VAL A 424 33.24 -10.28 -2.93
N VAL A 425 33.91 -9.13 -2.74
CA VAL A 425 33.25 -7.81 -2.61
C VAL A 425 32.54 -7.42 -3.90
N GLU A 426 33.17 -7.61 -5.06
CA GLU A 426 32.54 -7.32 -6.36
C GLU A 426 31.30 -8.20 -6.59
N ARG A 427 31.43 -9.51 -6.34
CA ARG A 427 30.33 -10.47 -6.43
C ARG A 427 29.19 -10.11 -5.49
N LEU A 428 29.51 -9.78 -4.24
CA LEU A 428 28.53 -9.40 -3.23
C LEU A 428 27.80 -8.11 -3.63
N THR A 429 28.54 -7.10 -4.11
CA THR A 429 27.97 -5.83 -4.60
C THR A 429 27.00 -6.07 -5.76
N LYS A 430 27.39 -6.93 -6.71
CA LYS A 430 26.53 -7.34 -7.82
C LYS A 430 25.27 -8.06 -7.34
N ASN A 431 25.42 -9.03 -6.43
CA ASN A 431 24.29 -9.78 -5.88
C ASN A 431 23.31 -8.88 -5.11
N ILE A 432 23.81 -7.92 -4.33
CA ILE A 432 22.98 -6.93 -3.62
C ILE A 432 22.26 -6.02 -4.60
N SER A 433 22.94 -5.55 -5.65
CA SER A 433 22.33 -4.71 -6.67
C SER A 433 21.22 -5.45 -7.43
N THR A 434 21.45 -6.71 -7.81
CA THR A 434 20.42 -7.56 -8.42
C THR A 434 19.26 -7.80 -7.45
N PHE A 435 19.55 -8.16 -6.20
CA PHE A 435 18.52 -8.38 -5.18
C PHE A 435 17.67 -7.12 -4.91
N SER A 436 18.29 -5.95 -4.78
CA SER A 436 17.58 -4.68 -4.61
C SER A 436 16.68 -4.38 -5.80
N LYS A 437 17.17 -4.61 -7.02
CA LYS A 437 16.40 -4.41 -8.24
C LYS A 437 15.21 -5.37 -8.30
N ASP A 438 15.41 -6.66 -8.02
CA ASP A 438 14.35 -7.67 -8.03
C ASP A 438 13.29 -7.33 -6.96
N LEU A 439 13.71 -6.90 -5.77
CA LEU A 439 12.81 -6.47 -4.70
C LEU A 439 11.96 -5.24 -5.11
N ASP A 440 12.57 -4.25 -5.73
CA ASP A 440 11.87 -3.06 -6.23
C ASP A 440 10.92 -3.40 -7.40
N GLU A 441 11.34 -4.30 -8.30
CA GLU A 441 10.50 -4.78 -9.40
C GLU A 441 9.26 -5.52 -8.89
N GLU A 442 9.39 -6.41 -7.90
CA GLU A 442 8.25 -7.07 -7.26
C GLU A 442 7.31 -6.06 -6.57
N ALA A 443 7.87 -5.06 -5.89
CA ALA A 443 7.09 -4.03 -5.21
C ALA A 443 6.27 -3.16 -6.17
N GLN A 444 6.78 -2.93 -7.38
CA GLN A 444 6.16 -2.12 -8.43
C GLN A 444 5.07 -2.85 -9.22
N LYS A 445 4.98 -4.19 -9.12
CA LYS A 445 3.89 -4.96 -9.76
C LYS A 445 2.51 -4.58 -9.23
N ILE A 446 2.42 -4.16 -7.96
CA ILE A 446 1.21 -3.59 -7.39
C ILE A 446 1.16 -2.10 -7.70
N LYS A 447 0.06 -1.66 -8.31
CA LYS A 447 -0.13 -0.25 -8.65
C LYS A 447 -0.24 0.59 -7.38
N GLY A 448 0.56 1.66 -7.30
CA GLY A 448 0.68 2.47 -6.09
C GLY A 448 1.68 1.94 -5.05
N GLY A 449 2.29 0.77 -5.29
CA GLY A 449 3.32 0.16 -4.46
C GLY A 449 2.78 -0.84 -3.42
N LEU A 450 3.54 -1.91 -3.21
CA LEU A 450 3.19 -3.01 -2.28
C LEU A 450 2.88 -2.50 -0.86
N LEU A 451 3.76 -1.69 -0.28
CA LEU A 451 3.60 -1.22 1.10
C LEU A 451 2.35 -0.37 1.28
N ARG A 452 2.05 0.52 0.32
CA ARG A 452 0.83 1.33 0.33
C ARG A 452 -0.39 0.41 0.35
N ARG A 453 -0.44 -0.58 -0.54
CA ARG A 453 -1.56 -1.53 -0.62
C ARG A 453 -1.74 -2.36 0.66
N VAL A 454 -0.67 -2.79 1.31
CA VAL A 454 -0.75 -3.48 2.62
C VAL A 454 -1.34 -2.56 3.69
N ILE A 455 -0.85 -1.31 3.77
CA ILE A 455 -1.36 -0.31 4.74
C ILE A 455 -2.86 -0.08 4.53
N LEU A 456 -3.31 0.01 3.27
CA LEU A 456 -4.73 0.20 2.94
C LEU A 456 -5.57 -1.03 3.28
N SER A 457 -5.03 -2.22 3.08
CA SER A 457 -5.68 -3.48 3.50
C SER A 457 -5.90 -3.49 5.02
N ARG A 458 -4.89 -3.10 5.80
CA ARG A 458 -4.96 -2.92 7.25
C ARG A 458 -5.98 -1.84 7.64
N HIS A 459 -6.01 -0.72 6.92
CA HIS A 459 -6.97 0.35 7.13
C HIS A 459 -8.41 -0.15 6.96
N TYR A 460 -8.74 -0.82 5.85
CA TYR A 460 -10.08 -1.35 5.61
C TYR A 460 -10.46 -2.49 6.57
N ARG A 461 -9.50 -3.35 6.98
CA ARG A 461 -9.69 -4.34 8.06
C ARG A 461 -10.13 -3.65 9.35
N LYS A 462 -9.43 -2.58 9.74
CA LYS A 462 -9.76 -1.79 10.94
C LYS A 462 -11.13 -1.13 10.80
N GLU A 463 -11.40 -0.46 9.69
CA GLU A 463 -12.71 0.17 9.48
C GLU A 463 -13.86 -0.84 9.51
N PHE A 464 -13.66 -2.04 8.95
CA PHE A 464 -14.64 -3.12 9.04
C PHE A 464 -14.92 -3.51 10.51
N ALA A 465 -13.86 -3.69 11.30
CA ALA A 465 -13.98 -4.05 12.71
C ALA A 465 -14.69 -2.96 13.54
N ASP A 466 -14.34 -1.69 13.31
CA ASP A 466 -14.96 -0.53 13.97
C ASP A 466 -16.45 -0.42 13.60
N PHE A 467 -16.77 -0.60 12.32
CA PHE A 467 -18.12 -0.42 11.82
C PHE A 467 -19.10 -1.52 12.23
N ARG A 468 -18.58 -2.74 12.41
CA ARG A 468 -19.34 -3.89 12.91
C ARG A 468 -20.07 -3.60 14.23
N GLY A 469 -19.44 -2.89 15.16
CA GLY A 469 -20.03 -2.56 16.45
C GLY A 469 -21.35 -1.77 16.34
N ASN A 470 -21.52 -1.00 15.26
CA ASN A 470 -22.69 -0.15 15.06
C ASN A 470 -23.95 -0.92 14.62
N LEU A 471 -23.80 -2.14 14.11
CA LEU A 471 -24.91 -2.93 13.56
C LEU A 471 -25.70 -3.71 14.62
N ARG A 472 -25.16 -3.81 15.85
CA ARG A 472 -25.76 -4.60 16.95
C ARG A 472 -26.13 -6.01 16.49
N ILE A 473 -25.13 -6.73 16.00
CA ILE A 473 -25.30 -8.06 15.41
C ILE A 473 -25.48 -9.10 16.51
N ASP A 474 -26.62 -9.77 16.48
CA ASP A 474 -27.01 -10.86 17.35
C ASP A 474 -27.06 -12.19 16.56
N ARG A 475 -26.86 -13.30 17.26
CA ARG A 475 -26.88 -14.65 16.70
C ARG A 475 -28.31 -15.16 16.55
N ILE A 476 -28.54 -15.97 15.52
CA ILE A 476 -29.70 -16.87 15.42
C ILE A 476 -29.17 -18.28 15.68
N GLU A 477 -29.78 -19.03 16.59
CA GLU A 477 -29.36 -20.39 16.93
C GLU A 477 -29.18 -21.28 15.68
N GLY A 478 -28.13 -22.11 15.68
CA GLY A 478 -27.79 -22.97 14.54
C GLY A 478 -27.10 -22.27 13.36
N LEU A 479 -27.06 -20.93 13.33
CA LEU A 479 -26.35 -20.15 12.32
C LEU A 479 -25.10 -19.47 12.89
N SER A 480 -24.11 -19.28 12.04
CA SER A 480 -22.97 -18.40 12.34
C SER A 480 -23.43 -16.95 12.27
N ARG A 481 -22.96 -16.13 13.23
CA ARG A 481 -23.14 -14.69 13.11
C ARG A 481 -22.45 -14.19 11.85
N TYR A 482 -23.01 -13.15 11.25
CA TYR A 482 -22.50 -12.58 10.01
C TYR A 482 -21.03 -12.16 10.16
N ASP A 483 -20.68 -11.49 11.27
CA ASP A 483 -19.31 -11.08 11.53
C ASP A 483 -18.35 -12.25 11.73
N ASP A 484 -18.76 -13.29 12.46
CA ASP A 484 -17.94 -14.49 12.65
C ASP A 484 -17.70 -15.20 11.32
N ALA A 485 -18.76 -15.37 10.52
CA ALA A 485 -18.66 -16.00 9.21
C ALA A 485 -17.80 -15.19 8.23
N VAL A 486 -17.84 -13.85 8.31
CA VAL A 486 -16.93 -13.00 7.54
C VAL A 486 -15.51 -13.14 8.06
N ASN A 487 -15.29 -13.04 9.36
CA ASN A 487 -13.96 -13.11 9.95
C ASN A 487 -13.28 -14.43 9.60
N TRP A 488 -13.95 -15.56 9.75
CA TRP A 488 -13.40 -16.87 9.38
C TRP A 488 -13.02 -17.00 7.90
N ARG A 489 -13.67 -16.24 7.02
CA ARG A 489 -13.38 -16.27 5.57
C ARG A 489 -12.25 -15.35 5.15
N VAL A 490 -11.99 -14.33 5.95
CA VAL A 490 -11.18 -13.18 5.56
C VAL A 490 -9.92 -13.09 6.42
N SER A 491 -9.93 -13.58 7.66
CA SER A 491 -8.80 -13.54 8.61
C SER A 491 -7.53 -14.07 7.99
N ASP A 492 -7.57 -15.29 7.46
CA ASP A 492 -6.38 -15.99 7.01
C ASP A 492 -5.73 -15.26 5.82
N ASN A 493 -6.56 -14.73 4.92
CA ASN A 493 -6.06 -13.94 3.79
C ASN A 493 -5.48 -12.60 4.25
N LEU A 494 -6.08 -11.94 5.24
CA LEU A 494 -5.55 -10.69 5.78
C LEU A 494 -4.25 -10.89 6.55
N ASP A 495 -4.13 -11.99 7.28
CA ASP A 495 -2.91 -12.32 8.02
C ASP A 495 -1.77 -12.62 7.02
N VAL A 496 -2.04 -13.30 5.90
CA VAL A 496 -1.09 -13.44 4.80
C VAL A 496 -0.66 -12.07 4.21
N ILE A 497 -1.60 -11.14 4.01
CA ILE A 497 -1.25 -9.77 3.54
C ILE A 497 -0.34 -9.06 4.55
N ASP A 498 -0.62 -9.20 5.84
CA ASP A 498 0.18 -8.61 6.91
C ASP A 498 1.60 -9.20 6.94
N GLU A 499 1.73 -10.52 6.83
CA GLU A 499 3.02 -11.23 6.73
C GLU A 499 3.83 -10.79 5.51
N ILE A 500 3.19 -10.59 4.36
CA ILE A 500 3.83 -10.09 3.13
C ILE A 500 4.42 -8.70 3.36
N GLY A 501 3.64 -7.79 3.95
CA GLY A 501 4.11 -6.44 4.26
C GLY A 501 5.28 -6.43 5.23
N ASP A 502 5.21 -7.25 6.27
CA ASP A 502 6.26 -7.34 7.27
C ASP A 502 7.53 -7.98 6.68
N ARG A 503 7.40 -9.01 5.84
CA ARG A 503 8.53 -9.61 5.11
C ARG A 503 9.19 -8.59 4.18
N PHE A 504 8.39 -7.89 3.38
CA PHE A 504 8.90 -6.86 2.48
C PHE A 504 9.68 -5.78 3.24
N LYS A 505 9.13 -5.29 4.35
CA LYS A 505 9.79 -4.30 5.20
C LYS A 505 11.10 -4.83 5.78
N ARG A 506 11.14 -6.08 6.27
CA ARG A 506 12.38 -6.71 6.74
C ARG A 506 13.45 -6.76 5.64
N LEU A 507 13.09 -7.18 4.42
CA LEU A 507 14.05 -7.22 3.31
C LEU A 507 14.56 -5.82 2.94
N GLN A 508 13.69 -4.81 2.93
CA GLN A 508 14.09 -3.42 2.72
C GLN A 508 15.01 -2.90 3.82
N ASP A 509 14.75 -3.24 5.09
CA ASP A 509 15.56 -2.80 6.24
C ASP A 509 16.94 -3.49 6.28
N VAL A 510 17.07 -4.70 5.71
CA VAL A 510 18.35 -5.43 5.64
C VAL A 510 19.29 -4.83 4.60
N LEU A 511 18.79 -4.32 3.47
CA LEU A 511 19.61 -3.70 2.42
C LEU A 511 20.57 -2.59 2.91
N PRO A 512 20.12 -1.56 3.64
CA PRO A 512 21.02 -0.53 4.15
C PRO A 512 22.00 -1.08 5.20
N LEU A 513 21.62 -2.10 5.97
CA LEU A 513 22.52 -2.75 6.92
C LEU A 513 23.69 -3.45 6.21
N ILE A 514 23.40 -4.20 5.14
CA ILE A 514 24.44 -4.85 4.34
C ILE A 514 25.33 -3.83 3.64
N SER A 515 24.73 -2.77 3.08
CA SER A 515 25.49 -1.66 2.45
C SER A 515 26.43 -0.97 3.45
N ASN A 516 25.96 -0.72 4.67
CA ASN A 516 26.80 -0.15 5.73
C ASN A 516 27.94 -1.09 6.14
N GLN A 517 27.69 -2.39 6.23
CA GLN A 517 28.73 -3.38 6.54
C GLN A 517 29.79 -3.46 5.44
N LEU A 518 29.39 -3.39 4.17
CA LEU A 518 30.32 -3.30 3.03
C LEU A 518 31.18 -2.04 3.10
N GLN A 519 30.58 -0.88 3.32
CA GLN A 519 31.32 0.39 3.47
C GLN A 519 32.30 0.35 4.65
N MET A 520 31.90 -0.27 5.76
CA MET A 520 32.80 -0.47 6.92
C MET A 520 33.96 -1.39 6.55
N ALA A 521 33.71 -2.50 5.87
CA ALA A 521 34.74 -3.43 5.42
C ALA A 521 35.76 -2.74 4.49
N ASP A 522 35.31 -1.91 3.56
CA ASP A 522 36.15 -1.11 2.67
C ASP A 522 36.93 -0.03 3.45
N SER A 523 36.31 0.61 4.43
CA SER A 523 36.97 1.63 5.28
C SER A 523 38.11 1.02 6.12
N ILE A 524 37.92 -0.20 6.63
CA ILE A 524 38.96 -0.94 7.36
C ILE A 524 40.11 -1.27 6.42
N GLU A 525 39.83 -1.62 5.17
CA GLU A 525 40.85 -1.92 4.16
C GLU A 525 41.64 -0.68 3.73
N THR A 526 40.96 0.41 3.44
CA THR A 526 41.62 1.69 3.11
C THR A 526 42.49 2.17 4.27
N THR A 527 42.08 1.90 5.52
CA THR A 527 42.91 2.16 6.71
C THR A 527 44.11 1.21 6.78
N ARG A 528 43.94 -0.09 6.52
CA ARG A 528 45.03 -1.09 6.50
C ARG A 528 46.06 -0.81 5.40
N THR A 529 45.61 -0.49 4.20
CA THR A 529 46.48 -0.13 3.07
C THR A 529 47.20 1.17 3.34
N SER A 530 46.52 2.17 3.90
CA SER A 530 47.13 3.41 4.35
C SER A 530 48.18 3.17 5.45
N ALA A 531 47.93 2.27 6.41
CA ALA A 531 48.90 1.87 7.43
C ALA A 531 50.12 1.15 6.82
N ARG A 532 49.93 0.26 5.83
CA ARG A 532 51.03 -0.37 5.08
C ARG A 532 51.84 0.65 4.29
N MET A 533 51.18 1.62 3.64
CA MET A 533 51.84 2.70 2.90
C MET A 533 52.62 3.63 3.85
N LEU A 534 52.09 3.91 5.05
CA LEU A 534 52.82 4.63 6.09
C LEU A 534 54.03 3.85 6.58
N GLN A 535 53.92 2.54 6.83
CA GLN A 535 55.07 1.70 7.20
C GLN A 535 56.14 1.65 6.09
N LEU A 536 55.72 1.57 4.83
CA LEU A 536 56.62 1.66 3.67
C LEU A 536 57.23 3.06 3.54
N GLY A 537 56.45 4.10 3.82
CA GLY A 537 56.89 5.49 3.84
C GLY A 537 57.91 5.75 4.94
N ASP A 538 57.66 5.28 6.16
CA ASP A 538 58.58 5.32 7.29
C ASP A 538 59.86 4.55 6.95
N PHE A 539 59.73 3.36 6.36
CA PHE A 539 60.89 2.60 5.91
C PHE A 539 61.71 3.36 4.87
N GLY A 540 61.06 3.94 3.86
CA GLY A 540 61.71 4.77 2.85
C GLY A 540 62.38 5.98 3.49
N PHE A 541 61.69 6.67 4.39
CA PHE A 541 62.22 7.79 5.16
C PHE A 541 63.50 7.38 5.90
N TRP A 542 63.49 6.30 6.67
CA TRP A 542 64.68 5.81 7.38
C TRP A 542 65.80 5.39 6.42
N GLN A 543 65.48 4.79 5.27
CA GLN A 543 66.47 4.39 4.27
C GLN A 543 67.17 5.56 3.57
N PHE A 544 66.50 6.70 3.37
CA PHE A 544 67.11 7.86 2.71
C PHE A 544 67.70 8.85 3.71
N LEU A 545 66.99 9.08 4.83
CA LEU A 545 67.35 10.12 5.77
C LEU A 545 68.54 9.73 6.65
N VAL A 546 68.62 8.47 7.10
CA VAL A 546 69.75 8.00 7.92
C VAL A 546 71.08 8.05 7.16
N PRO A 547 71.20 7.56 5.92
CA PRO A 547 72.44 7.71 5.16
C PRO A 547 72.79 9.16 4.88
N TYR A 548 71.80 10.01 4.58
CA TYR A 548 72.01 11.42 4.29
C TYR A 548 72.54 12.21 5.49
N TYR A 549 71.92 12.09 6.65
CA TYR A 549 72.42 12.77 7.86
C TYR A 549 73.66 12.08 8.42
N GLY A 550 73.76 10.74 8.29
CA GLY A 550 74.94 9.99 8.68
C GLY A 550 76.18 10.39 7.88
N SER A 551 76.07 10.56 6.57
CA SER A 551 77.18 11.04 5.73
C SER A 551 77.54 12.51 6.03
N TYR A 552 76.54 13.37 6.24
CA TYR A 552 76.77 14.77 6.62
C TYR A 552 77.54 14.88 7.95
N LEU A 553 77.09 14.17 9.00
CA LEU A 553 77.77 14.15 10.30
C LEU A 553 79.18 13.54 10.20
N LEU A 554 79.35 12.51 9.37
CA LEU A 554 80.67 11.92 9.11
C LEU A 554 81.60 12.94 8.45
N GLN A 555 81.12 13.67 7.44
CA GLN A 555 81.88 14.73 6.78
C GLN A 555 82.25 15.86 7.74
N GLU A 556 81.32 16.31 8.57
CA GLU A 556 81.57 17.37 9.54
C GLU A 556 82.61 16.95 10.58
N ASN A 557 82.55 15.69 11.05
CA ASN A 557 83.57 15.14 11.96
C ASN A 557 84.94 14.96 11.29
N ILE A 558 84.99 14.53 10.03
CA ILE A 558 86.25 14.45 9.27
C ILE A 558 86.86 15.85 9.10
N LYS A 559 86.05 16.87 8.85
CA LYS A 559 86.51 18.28 8.75
C LYS A 559 87.05 18.81 10.08
N LYS A 560 86.44 18.42 11.22
CA LYS A 560 86.87 18.83 12.56
C LYS A 560 88.17 18.16 13.03
N HIS A 561 88.57 17.02 12.45
CA HIS A 561 89.76 16.27 12.85
C HIS A 561 90.80 16.18 11.71
N PRO A 562 91.86 17.01 11.73
CA PRO A 562 92.83 17.12 10.62
C PRO A 562 93.50 15.80 10.23
N ARG A 563 93.72 14.89 11.20
CA ARG A 563 94.32 13.58 10.97
C ARG A 563 93.45 12.68 10.07
N PHE A 564 92.12 12.73 10.23
CA PHE A 564 91.21 11.96 9.39
C PHE A 564 91.10 12.54 8.00
N LYS A 565 91.06 13.88 7.89
CA LYS A 565 91.08 14.57 6.60
C LYS A 565 92.31 14.18 5.76
N HIS A 566 93.49 14.21 6.37
CA HIS A 566 94.73 13.86 5.67
C HIS A 566 94.75 12.40 5.20
N PHE A 567 94.28 11.47 6.04
CA PHE A 567 94.14 10.05 5.70
C PHE A 567 93.20 9.79 4.52
N PHE A 568 92.06 10.47 4.47
CA PHE A 568 91.10 10.29 3.37
C PHE A 568 91.55 10.98 2.07
N GLU A 569 92.23 12.13 2.15
CA GLU A 569 92.83 12.82 1.00
C GLU A 569 93.96 11.99 0.36
N GLU A 570 94.73 11.26 1.16
CA GLU A 570 95.80 10.37 0.69
C GLU A 570 95.24 9.12 -0.01
N LEU A 571 94.07 8.63 0.42
CA LEU A 571 93.36 7.50 -0.20
C LEU A 571 92.72 7.85 -1.56
N SER A 572 92.21 9.08 -1.71
CA SER A 572 91.67 9.58 -2.99
C SER A 572 91.46 11.10 -2.92
N PRO A 573 91.88 11.87 -3.93
CA PRO A 573 91.58 13.31 -4.01
C PRO A 573 90.08 13.61 -3.99
N ASP A 574 89.25 12.72 -4.54
CA ASP A 574 87.79 12.84 -4.60
C ASP A 574 87.05 12.11 -3.44
N TYR A 575 87.67 11.98 -2.26
CA TYR A 575 87.11 11.18 -1.16
C TYR A 575 85.72 11.63 -0.70
N GLU A 576 85.35 12.91 -0.85
CA GLU A 576 84.02 13.40 -0.50
C GLU A 576 82.92 12.70 -1.31
N ALA A 577 83.14 12.44 -2.61
CA ALA A 577 82.21 11.71 -3.47
C ALA A 577 82.14 10.22 -3.10
N TYR A 578 83.29 9.61 -2.78
CA TYR A 578 83.36 8.21 -2.34
C TYR A 578 82.74 7.97 -0.97
N LEU A 579 82.81 8.92 -0.04
CA LEU A 579 82.13 8.83 1.26
C LEU A 579 80.60 8.90 1.11
N TRP A 580 80.11 9.80 0.25
CA TRP A 580 78.68 9.85 -0.09
C TRP A 580 78.21 8.51 -0.67
N HIS A 581 78.95 7.94 -1.62
CA HIS A 581 78.59 6.67 -2.23
C HIS A 581 78.77 5.48 -1.27
N GLY A 582 79.82 5.49 -0.45
CA GLY A 582 80.12 4.45 0.53
C GLY A 582 79.08 4.36 1.63
N VAL A 583 78.66 5.49 2.21
CA VAL A 583 77.61 5.53 3.25
C VAL A 583 76.24 5.15 2.68
N LEU A 584 75.92 5.58 1.45
CA LEU A 584 74.71 5.14 0.74
C LEU A 584 74.72 3.63 0.48
N ILE A 585 75.83 3.07 0.00
CA ILE A 585 75.97 1.64 -0.29
C ILE A 585 75.94 0.80 1.00
N PHE A 586 76.64 1.22 2.06
CA PHE A 586 76.63 0.50 3.35
C PHE A 586 75.28 0.61 4.08
N GLY A 587 74.66 1.79 4.05
CA GLY A 587 73.34 2.02 4.62
C GLY A 587 72.27 1.15 3.93
N THR A 588 72.27 1.12 2.60
CA THR A 588 71.36 0.27 1.81
C THR A 588 71.63 -1.22 2.04
N LEU A 589 72.89 -1.68 2.03
CA LEU A 589 73.24 -3.09 2.28
C LEU A 589 72.88 -3.57 3.70
N ARG A 590 73.07 -2.73 4.72
CA ARG A 590 72.73 -3.07 6.11
C ARG A 590 71.22 -3.10 6.35
N ALA A 591 70.48 -2.15 5.77
CA ALA A 591 69.01 -2.17 5.77
C ALA A 591 68.46 -3.41 5.05
N HIS A 592 69.06 -3.78 3.91
CA HIS A 592 68.67 -4.98 3.16
C HIS A 592 68.93 -6.28 3.93
N ARG A 593 69.97 -6.33 4.77
CA ARG A 593 70.35 -7.51 5.57
C ARG A 593 69.37 -7.81 6.71
N HIS A 594 68.71 -6.80 7.27
CA HIS A 594 67.78 -6.98 8.39
C HIS A 594 66.36 -7.37 7.97
N TRP A 595 65.97 -7.19 6.69
CA TRP A 595 64.57 -7.32 6.28
C TRP A 595 64.26 -8.41 5.23
N ILE A 596 65.24 -9.21 4.80
CA ILE A 596 64.95 -10.40 3.97
C ILE A 596 64.27 -11.45 4.87
N PHE A 597 62.96 -11.62 4.67
CA PHE A 597 62.16 -12.71 5.24
C PHE A 597 62.90 -14.06 5.17
N PRO A 598 62.83 -14.93 6.20
CA PRO A 598 63.58 -16.19 6.26
C PRO A 598 63.39 -17.10 5.03
N LYS A 599 62.25 -17.02 4.35
CA LYS A 599 61.89 -17.87 3.19
C LYS A 599 62.52 -17.41 1.85
N THR A 600 62.79 -16.12 1.65
CA THR A 600 63.42 -15.60 0.42
C THR A 600 64.96 -15.68 0.46
N ARG A 601 65.53 -15.91 1.64
CA ARG A 601 66.98 -16.00 1.89
C ARG A 601 67.67 -17.07 1.04
N ARG A 602 67.04 -18.23 0.78
CA ARG A 602 67.64 -19.33 -0.02
C ARG A 602 67.71 -19.05 -1.53
N LYS A 603 66.69 -18.40 -2.12
CA LYS A 603 66.67 -18.10 -3.57
C LYS A 603 67.60 -16.95 -3.94
N VAL A 604 67.67 -15.92 -3.09
CA VAL A 604 68.55 -14.76 -3.32
C VAL A 604 70.03 -15.10 -3.12
N LEU A 605 70.38 -15.91 -2.11
CA LEU A 605 71.76 -16.38 -1.93
C LEU A 605 72.23 -17.31 -3.08
N GLY A 606 71.31 -18.06 -3.70
CA GLY A 606 71.60 -18.89 -4.88
C GLY A 606 71.87 -18.05 -6.15
N LEU A 607 71.14 -16.95 -6.33
CA LEU A 607 71.35 -16.03 -7.45
C LEU A 607 72.61 -15.18 -7.28
N VAL A 608 72.88 -14.67 -6.07
CA VAL A 608 74.07 -13.87 -5.76
C VAL A 608 75.38 -14.67 -5.91
N LYS A 609 75.35 -15.99 -5.71
CA LYS A 609 76.51 -16.86 -6.00
C LYS A 609 76.80 -17.01 -7.51
N LYS A 610 75.82 -16.81 -8.40
CA LYS A 610 76.00 -17.02 -9.85
C LYS A 610 76.40 -15.77 -10.64
N SER A 611 76.21 -14.56 -10.11
CA SER A 611 76.41 -13.30 -10.85
C SER A 611 77.54 -12.39 -10.34
N GLY A 612 78.41 -12.89 -9.45
CA GLY A 612 79.49 -12.12 -8.81
C GLY A 612 80.54 -11.47 -9.72
N LYS A 613 80.55 -11.75 -11.03
CA LYS A 613 81.48 -11.10 -12.00
C LYS A 613 80.83 -10.12 -12.97
N ALA A 614 79.50 -10.05 -13.07
CA ALA A 614 78.82 -9.16 -14.04
C ALA A 614 78.44 -7.79 -13.47
N VAL A 615 78.39 -7.64 -12.13
CA VAL A 615 77.88 -6.44 -11.47
C VAL A 615 78.87 -5.27 -11.50
N ALA A 616 80.18 -5.51 -11.62
CA ALA A 616 81.17 -4.44 -11.60
C ALA A 616 81.19 -3.54 -12.86
N ARG A 617 80.61 -3.98 -13.99
CA ARG A 617 80.55 -3.18 -15.23
C ARG A 617 79.22 -2.47 -15.47
N GLY A 618 78.14 -2.86 -14.79
CA GLY A 618 76.81 -2.24 -14.94
C GLY A 618 76.60 -0.96 -14.11
N SER A 619 77.38 -0.75 -13.04
CA SER A 619 77.20 0.34 -12.08
C SER A 619 77.45 1.73 -12.65
N ILE A 620 78.25 1.84 -13.72
CA ILE A 620 78.63 3.12 -14.34
C ILE A 620 77.53 3.66 -15.27
N ILE A 621 76.71 2.78 -15.86
CA ILE A 621 75.61 3.17 -16.77
C ILE A 621 74.35 3.55 -15.98
N ILE A 622 74.10 2.91 -14.83
CA ILE A 622 72.95 3.21 -13.96
C ILE A 622 73.12 4.56 -13.24
N GLY A 623 74.37 4.93 -12.89
CA GLY A 623 74.66 6.21 -12.23
C GLY A 623 74.32 7.45 -13.07
N LYS A 624 74.42 7.37 -14.41
CA LYS A 624 74.05 8.48 -15.31
C LYS A 624 72.53 8.64 -15.47
N ASN A 625 71.76 7.55 -15.45
CA ASN A 625 70.29 7.61 -15.55
C ASN A 625 69.60 8.00 -14.23
N LEU A 626 70.23 7.72 -13.08
CA LEU A 626 69.74 8.15 -11.76
C LEU A 626 69.87 9.67 -11.53
N MET A 627 70.87 10.33 -12.12
CA MET A 627 71.01 11.80 -12.01
C MET A 627 69.90 12.55 -12.77
N THR A 628 69.43 12.02 -13.91
CA THR A 628 68.34 12.61 -14.68
C THR A 628 66.99 12.44 -13.98
N THR A 629 66.77 11.32 -13.28
CA THR A 629 65.56 11.09 -12.47
C THR A 629 65.58 11.83 -11.13
N ALA A 630 66.75 12.02 -10.50
CA ALA A 630 66.89 12.83 -9.29
C ALA A 630 66.60 14.34 -9.53
N ARG A 631 66.92 14.86 -10.72
CA ARG A 631 66.53 16.23 -11.14
C ARG A 631 65.03 16.39 -11.41
N MET A 632 64.33 15.33 -11.82
CA MET A 632 62.87 15.34 -11.93
C MET A 632 62.18 15.14 -10.57
N GLY A 633 62.74 14.32 -9.68
CA GLY A 633 62.15 14.02 -8.36
C GLY A 633 62.09 15.19 -7.38
N SER A 634 63.03 16.14 -7.45
CA SER A 634 63.04 17.32 -6.55
C SER A 634 61.90 18.31 -6.85
N GLY A 635 61.44 18.39 -8.11
CA GLY A 635 60.26 19.16 -8.49
C GLY A 635 58.95 18.54 -8.00
N TRP A 636 58.81 17.22 -8.15
CA TRP A 636 57.62 16.48 -7.70
C TRP A 636 57.52 16.38 -6.17
N ALA A 637 58.64 16.29 -5.46
CA ALA A 637 58.66 16.34 -4.00
C ALA A 637 58.18 17.70 -3.48
N ARG A 638 58.55 18.81 -4.13
CA ARG A 638 58.09 20.16 -3.76
C ARG A 638 56.59 20.34 -4.02
N VAL A 639 56.09 19.87 -5.15
CA VAL A 639 54.66 19.87 -5.49
C VAL A 639 53.85 18.96 -4.55
N ALA A 640 54.34 17.77 -4.22
CA ALA A 640 53.69 16.86 -3.28
C ALA A 640 53.67 17.44 -1.85
N LEU A 641 54.73 18.12 -1.43
CA LEU A 641 54.78 18.82 -0.14
C LEU A 641 53.82 20.01 -0.10
N GLU A 642 53.73 20.81 -1.17
CA GLU A 642 52.78 21.92 -1.28
C GLU A 642 51.32 21.47 -1.36
N VAL A 643 51.04 20.38 -2.10
CA VAL A 643 49.69 19.78 -2.18
C VAL A 643 49.29 19.17 -0.84
N SER A 644 50.21 18.49 -0.14
CA SER A 644 49.98 17.94 1.20
C SER A 644 49.77 19.04 2.25
N LEU A 645 50.59 20.09 2.22
CA LEU A 645 50.47 21.26 3.09
C LEU A 645 49.19 22.09 2.80
N SER A 646 48.74 22.18 1.55
CA SER A 646 47.49 22.87 1.21
C SER A 646 46.25 22.08 1.65
N LYS A 647 46.25 20.74 1.53
CA LYS A 647 45.18 19.87 2.01
C LYS A 647 45.10 19.86 3.54
N THR A 648 46.24 19.79 4.24
CA THR A 648 46.27 19.91 5.71
C THR A 648 45.86 21.29 6.18
N ARG A 649 46.23 22.39 5.49
CA ARG A 649 45.74 23.74 5.80
C ARG A 649 44.22 23.89 5.57
N ARG A 650 43.66 23.28 4.51
CA ARG A 650 42.19 23.28 4.28
C ARG A 650 41.45 22.48 5.36
N LEU A 651 41.95 21.30 5.72
CA LEU A 651 41.40 20.48 6.81
C LEU A 651 41.51 21.16 8.18
N ALA A 652 42.63 21.84 8.46
CA ALA A 652 42.82 22.61 9.67
C ALA A 652 41.86 23.81 9.75
N ARG A 653 41.65 24.55 8.65
CA ARG A 653 40.67 25.64 8.58
C ARG A 653 39.23 25.14 8.74
N TYR A 654 38.90 23.98 8.16
CA TYR A 654 37.57 23.38 8.29
C TYR A 654 37.30 22.89 9.72
N ARG A 655 38.28 22.23 10.35
CA ARG A 655 38.19 21.82 11.77
C ARG A 655 38.13 23.02 12.71
N TYR A 656 38.90 24.08 12.44
CA TYR A 656 38.85 25.33 13.21
C TYR A 656 37.49 26.04 13.05
N ALA A 657 36.90 26.04 11.86
CA ALA A 657 35.57 26.61 11.63
C ALA A 657 34.47 25.83 12.38
N ILE A 658 34.51 24.50 12.37
CA ILE A 658 33.60 23.65 13.14
C ILE A 658 33.77 23.88 14.65
N MET A 659 35.01 23.95 15.13
CA MET A 659 35.30 24.20 16.55
C MET A 659 34.84 25.59 17.00
N ARG A 660 35.02 26.62 16.16
CA ARG A 660 34.56 28.00 16.42
C ARG A 660 33.03 28.11 16.38
N TYR A 661 32.37 27.34 15.52
CA TYR A 661 30.90 27.23 15.50
C TYR A 661 30.37 26.56 16.78
N HIS A 662 31.03 25.51 17.28
CA HIS A 662 30.68 24.86 18.55
C HIS A 662 30.84 25.79 19.75
N LEU A 663 31.96 26.49 19.84
CA LEU A 663 32.21 27.44 20.93
C LEU A 663 31.21 28.61 20.94
N LYS A 664 30.66 28.96 19.78
CA LYS A 664 29.71 30.09 19.65
C LYS A 664 28.24 29.69 19.86
N THR A 665 27.90 28.42 19.66
CA THR A 665 26.50 27.94 19.71
C THR A 665 26.20 27.01 20.87
N GLY A 666 27.21 26.47 21.55
CA GLY A 666 27.05 25.55 22.68
C GLY A 666 26.42 24.19 22.34
N ARG A 667 26.18 23.89 21.05
CA ARG A 667 25.49 22.67 20.60
C ARG A 667 26.45 21.71 19.90
N SER A 668 26.41 20.42 20.25
CA SER A 668 27.25 19.38 19.61
C SER A 668 26.63 18.87 18.29
N PRO A 669 27.41 18.27 17.36
CA PRO A 669 26.88 17.74 16.09
C PRO A 669 25.85 16.61 16.27
N ALA A 670 25.85 15.96 17.43
CA ALA A 670 24.89 14.91 17.78
C ALA A 670 23.51 15.49 18.13
N GLN A 671 23.45 16.72 18.65
CA GLN A 671 22.18 17.40 18.99
C GLN A 671 21.42 17.90 17.76
N LEU A 672 22.09 18.08 16.62
CA LEU A 672 21.46 18.50 15.36
C LEU A 672 20.83 17.35 14.57
N ARG A 673 21.05 16.08 14.97
CA ARG A 673 20.44 14.90 14.32
C ARG A 673 19.26 14.30 15.08
N GLY A 674 18.88 14.88 16.22
CA GLY A 674 17.96 14.27 17.18
C GLY A 674 16.80 15.16 17.60
N THR A 675 16.04 15.76 16.67
CA THR A 675 14.75 16.39 17.00
C THR A 675 13.73 16.18 15.89
N ARG A 676 13.17 14.96 15.85
CA ARG A 676 11.81 14.68 15.39
C ARG A 676 11.38 13.32 15.96
N ARG A 677 11.05 13.32 17.26
CA ARG A 677 10.15 12.33 17.84
C ARG A 677 8.96 13.11 18.40
N LEU A 678 7.84 12.96 17.72
CA LEU A 678 6.52 13.36 18.19
C LEU A 678 6.11 12.49 19.37
N ASN A 679 5.46 13.12 20.33
CA ASN A 679 4.88 12.54 21.53
C ASN A 679 3.93 11.38 21.18
N GLN A 680 4.10 10.24 21.84
CA GLN A 680 3.02 9.29 22.12
C GLN A 680 2.60 9.49 23.58
N PRO A 681 1.29 9.45 23.91
CA PRO A 681 0.84 9.37 25.28
C PRO A 681 0.96 7.92 25.76
N ASP A 682 1.45 7.76 26.99
CA ASP A 682 1.48 6.51 27.74
C ASP A 682 0.14 6.25 28.46
N PRO A 683 -0.14 5.00 28.87
CA PRO A 683 -1.50 4.44 29.09
C PRO A 683 -2.32 5.02 30.24
#